data_AF-A0A519EKR8-F1
#
_entry.id   AF-A0A519EKR8-F1
#
_cell.length_a   1.000
_cell.length_b   1.000
_cell.length_c   1.000
_cell.angle_alpha   90.00
_cell.angle_beta   90.00
_cell.angle_gamma   90.00
#
_symmetry.space_group_name_H-M   'P 1'
#
loop_
_entity.id
_entity.type
_entity.pdbx_description
1 polymer ?
#
loop_
_entity_poly.entity_id
_entity_poly.type
_entity_poly.pdbx_seq_one_letter_code
_entity_poly.pdbx_strand_id
1 'polypeptide(L)'
;MNKHLHRIVFNAARGTRMVVQETARSAGKAASGATGAVLSVAALAAALMSAPLHAQIVADPNAPGRQRPTVLAAPNGVPLVNIQTPSAAGVSRNTYSQFDVQRNGVVLNNSRTNAQTELGGWVQGNPWLAGGSARVILNEVNSANPSQLRGYVEVAGPRSEVIIANPAGIQVDGGGFINASRATLTTGVPQFGAQGSLDAFAVRGGSVRIDGAGLDASKTDYAAILARAVEVNAGIWANELKVVVGANQVGADAAQTGPLAGSGAAPAFALDVAALGGMYAGKITLVGTEAGVGVRNAGHIGAGAGGLVVTAEGRLENKGTLEGAKVALSSAADIDNRGGTIRQAGTRELAITAPVLSNTAGGFIGAEPVAQPEPGSPSASNPDTANNAGTGSVAPTTGTSTTTGAATPAIGEPAPLQPAPATGPGAITATGSVLNDGGRIYAGGEIALNTPRIDNTGGSLTVGTMAVTGERFSNAGGTLNVARSFSADVGRFDNTGGTLRAGSLAITATGDVLNVDGTSSSASNAYITAGGSLDNTRGSMAAGGAIDARAGDALRNAGGEVFATQGLALRARSLDNRGGKLQSASGARLDVRTTGALVNTAGAILAGGDLGIEAEGFDNAGGSATAAAALSVRLRGALDNRTGTLAANTGVAVTAKNLSNASGSIAAIHGDLRVATDDGVDNAAGKLQAEGSTVIAASGVGNVAGTISGRSVTLDARGHAVDNTQGTVVAATTLGLQSGELTNDAGLIQSGGAMTIDTGTARISNRRAVDHFDRQGGITSGGALWLRSGEVDNTGGFIGAKASLDADTRGLVNAQGGVVLSESTLSVRTHDGDYDNRGGQTQSVGALHLDAGAVGSLMNRGGLIRADADVTIDAAHVDNGATLGTDQGIEGGNITIRTATLDNVAGAIRADASATVEARTRVDNSGGLISAVDTVRVIDPGTGTKTMAVVNSGGTLVANEGIELDAATLQGNGKLHSGKNLALAFGQDVLNDGEISAVGDLTYRSGGKLTNRGKLVAGQHLDVHGAEVENTEGAEMSGDSTTVGASGTLTNQGLIDGHDTRIDAGALVNGVTGRIYGDHLSIAAGSVLNDGDGTRGGTIAARERLDIGASSIENRNGALILSAGDMAIGGALDADRHATGKAGVLTNHAATIEALGNLDISAGTLKNTNGGVTWMMVPGDSTHVVEYAVSGSAQRWKASDVLFAELVSLGGWSRFSGIAASDPYATGSNPNYKLLLPSPD
;
A
#
# COMPACT_ATOMS: atom_id res chain seq x y z
N MET A 1 0.54 -52.75 7.67
CA MET A 1 1.79 -52.58 8.45
C MET A 1 1.76 -51.20 9.09
N ASN A 2 1.95 -51.09 10.41
CA ASN A 2 1.64 -49.90 11.21
C ASN A 2 2.44 -48.66 10.74
N LYS A 3 1.74 -47.58 10.39
CA LYS A 3 2.23 -46.33 9.77
C LYS A 3 3.17 -45.51 10.67
N HIS A 4 3.36 -45.91 11.93
CA HIS A 4 4.08 -45.09 12.92
C HIS A 4 5.34 -45.73 13.55
N LEU A 5 5.81 -46.93 13.17
CA LEU A 5 7.09 -47.50 13.68
C LEU A 5 7.21 -47.53 15.23
N HIS A 6 6.18 -47.97 15.94
CA HIS A 6 6.22 -48.14 17.40
C HIS A 6 5.85 -49.56 17.83
N ARG A 7 6.49 -50.07 18.89
CA ARG A 7 6.15 -51.35 19.56
C ARG A 7 5.88 -51.15 21.05
N ILE A 8 5.11 -52.05 21.65
CA ILE A 8 4.83 -52.06 23.08
C ILE A 8 5.84 -52.98 23.78
N VAL A 9 6.59 -52.46 24.75
CA VAL A 9 7.53 -53.22 25.60
C VAL A 9 7.25 -52.96 27.07
N PHE A 10 7.47 -53.97 27.91
CA PHE A 10 7.30 -53.86 29.37
C PHE A 10 8.54 -53.20 29.99
N ASN A 11 8.34 -52.06 30.67
CA ASN A 11 9.41 -51.32 31.32
C ASN A 11 9.51 -51.72 32.80
N ALA A 12 10.56 -52.46 33.17
CA ALA A 12 10.75 -53.02 34.51
C ALA A 12 10.96 -51.96 35.62
N ALA A 13 11.46 -50.75 35.29
CA ALA A 13 11.62 -49.67 36.26
C ALA A 13 10.29 -48.97 36.59
N ARG A 14 9.27 -49.12 35.71
CA ARG A 14 7.96 -48.47 35.83
C ARG A 14 6.79 -49.45 35.99
N GLY A 15 7.04 -50.76 35.99
CA GLY A 15 6.03 -51.81 36.20
C GLY A 15 4.90 -51.87 35.16
N THR A 16 5.04 -51.22 34.00
CA THR A 16 3.94 -51.05 33.02
C THR A 16 4.42 -51.23 31.57
N ARG A 17 3.48 -51.51 30.66
CA ARG A 17 3.73 -51.64 29.21
C ARG A 17 3.76 -50.24 28.57
N MET A 18 4.84 -49.89 27.87
CA MET A 18 5.01 -48.58 27.23
C MET A 18 5.33 -48.70 25.74
N VAL A 19 4.95 -47.66 24.98
CA VAL A 19 5.17 -47.55 23.53
C VAL A 19 6.56 -46.96 23.27
N VAL A 20 7.38 -47.63 22.45
CA VAL A 20 8.74 -47.18 22.08
C VAL A 20 8.96 -47.26 20.57
N GLN A 21 9.88 -46.46 20.03
CA GLN A 21 10.26 -46.50 18.61
C GLN A 21 10.91 -47.85 18.22
N GLU A 22 10.69 -48.31 16.98
CA GLU A 22 11.05 -49.65 16.48
C GLU A 22 12.56 -49.98 16.51
N THR A 23 13.44 -48.98 16.69
CA THR A 23 14.90 -49.11 16.69
C THR A 23 15.53 -49.35 18.07
N ALA A 24 14.74 -49.42 19.14
CA ALA A 24 15.26 -49.66 20.50
C ALA A 24 15.88 -51.07 20.63
N ARG A 25 17.18 -51.17 20.93
CA ARG A 25 17.88 -52.46 21.13
C ARG A 25 17.57 -53.06 22.51
N SER A 26 17.26 -54.34 22.56
CA SER A 26 17.06 -55.10 23.79
C SER A 26 18.39 -55.44 24.45
N ALA A 27 18.58 -55.11 25.74
CA ALA A 27 19.66 -55.68 26.54
C ALA A 27 19.18 -57.01 27.14
N GLY A 28 19.73 -58.12 26.64
CA GLY A 28 19.38 -59.48 27.03
C GLY A 28 20.08 -59.93 28.31
N LYS A 29 19.40 -60.83 29.03
CA LYS A 29 19.89 -61.58 30.20
C LYS A 29 21.21 -62.30 29.88
N ALA A 30 22.21 -62.14 30.75
CA ALA A 30 23.26 -63.14 30.94
C ALA A 30 22.96 -63.91 32.23
N ALA A 31 22.84 -65.22 32.10
CA ALA A 31 22.62 -66.18 33.18
C ALA A 31 23.96 -66.69 33.74
N SER A 32 23.94 -67.01 35.02
CA SER A 32 24.71 -68.04 35.75
C SER A 32 26.06 -68.52 35.20
N GLY A 33 27.09 -68.43 36.04
CA GLY A 33 28.30 -69.24 35.93
C GLY A 33 29.10 -69.16 37.22
N ALA A 34 29.07 -70.23 38.01
CA ALA A 34 29.78 -70.40 39.26
C ALA A 34 31.26 -70.80 39.06
N THR A 35 32.00 -70.83 40.18
CA THR A 35 33.36 -71.40 40.46
C THR A 35 34.57 -70.47 40.20
N GLY A 36 35.54 -70.27 41.11
CA GLY A 36 35.70 -70.76 42.47
C GLY A 36 36.87 -70.13 43.27
N ALA A 37 36.83 -70.38 44.60
CA ALA A 37 37.84 -70.42 45.68
C ALA A 37 39.20 -69.68 45.52
N VAL A 38 39.76 -69.05 46.58
CA VAL A 38 40.47 -69.72 47.70
C VAL A 38 40.61 -68.82 48.97
N LEU A 39 40.23 -69.41 50.12
CA LEU A 39 40.67 -69.33 51.54
C LEU A 39 41.13 -68.00 52.20
N SER A 40 40.56 -67.60 53.36
CA SER A 40 40.86 -68.13 54.72
C SER A 40 39.72 -67.78 55.71
N VAL A 41 38.95 -68.72 56.29
CA VAL A 41 39.09 -69.49 57.57
C VAL A 41 39.33 -68.58 58.80
N ALA A 42 38.43 -68.45 59.79
CA ALA A 42 37.92 -69.45 60.74
C ALA A 42 36.47 -69.11 61.21
N ALA A 43 35.47 -70.02 61.12
CA ALA A 43 35.09 -71.09 62.08
C ALA A 43 34.52 -70.55 63.41
N LEU A 44 33.47 -71.07 64.05
CA LEU A 44 32.42 -72.08 63.85
C LEU A 44 31.71 -72.13 65.23
N ALA A 45 30.37 -72.16 65.31
CA ALA A 45 29.62 -73.01 66.27
C ALA A 45 28.12 -72.72 66.24
N ALA A 46 27.34 -73.78 66.01
CA ALA A 46 25.92 -73.86 66.26
C ALA A 46 25.63 -73.91 67.77
N ALA A 47 24.54 -73.29 68.21
CA ALA A 47 23.89 -73.65 69.46
C ALA A 47 22.39 -73.29 69.39
N LEU A 48 21.53 -74.30 69.56
CA LEU A 48 20.18 -74.10 70.07
C LEU A 48 20.28 -73.35 71.40
N MET A 49 19.66 -72.18 71.52
CA MET A 49 19.52 -71.45 72.79
C MET A 49 18.09 -70.90 72.90
N SER A 50 17.43 -71.38 73.95
CA SER A 50 16.20 -70.88 74.58
C SER A 50 16.07 -69.35 74.60
N ALA A 51 14.86 -68.86 74.35
CA ALA A 51 14.47 -67.48 74.65
C ALA A 51 14.75 -67.15 76.13
N PRO A 52 15.39 -66.01 76.46
CA PRO A 52 15.53 -65.61 77.85
C PRO A 52 14.15 -65.27 78.42
N LEU A 53 13.84 -65.80 79.62
CA LEU A 53 12.81 -65.22 80.47
C LEU A 53 13.20 -63.77 80.77
N HIS A 54 12.44 -62.81 80.25
CA HIS A 54 12.65 -61.39 80.56
C HIS A 54 12.28 -61.14 82.03
N ALA A 55 13.25 -60.70 82.85
CA ALA A 55 13.00 -60.20 84.20
C ALA A 55 12.18 -58.90 84.14
N GLN A 56 11.19 -58.75 85.02
CA GLN A 56 10.19 -57.67 84.94
C GLN A 56 10.72 -56.32 85.47
N ILE A 57 10.78 -56.11 86.79
CA ILE A 57 11.22 -54.82 87.37
C ILE A 57 12.09 -55.14 88.59
N VAL A 58 13.32 -54.63 88.60
CA VAL A 58 14.33 -54.97 89.62
C VAL A 58 14.95 -53.69 90.17
N ALA A 59 14.73 -53.42 91.45
CA ALA A 59 15.37 -52.31 92.15
C ALA A 59 16.90 -52.48 92.14
N ASP A 60 17.66 -51.39 91.95
CA ASP A 60 19.13 -51.45 91.92
C ASP A 60 19.66 -51.72 93.33
N PRO A 61 20.27 -52.88 93.61
CA PRO A 61 20.82 -53.17 94.92
C PRO A 61 21.97 -52.23 95.31
N ASN A 62 22.62 -51.59 94.32
CA ASN A 62 23.75 -50.67 94.51
C ASN A 62 23.31 -49.21 94.73
N ALA A 63 22.04 -48.86 94.53
CA ALA A 63 21.54 -47.51 94.80
C ALA A 63 21.48 -47.21 96.31
N PRO A 64 21.48 -45.95 96.76
CA PRO A 64 21.18 -45.59 98.15
C PRO A 64 19.82 -46.15 98.63
N GLY A 65 19.69 -46.58 99.89
CA GLY A 65 18.45 -47.21 100.41
C GLY A 65 17.18 -46.36 100.20
N ARG A 66 17.30 -45.04 100.33
CA ARG A 66 16.25 -44.03 100.04
C ARG A 66 15.87 -43.89 98.55
N GLN A 67 16.48 -44.68 97.67
CA GLN A 67 16.23 -44.71 96.22
C GLN A 67 15.89 -46.12 95.73
N ARG A 68 15.86 -47.13 96.61
CA ARG A 68 15.54 -48.52 96.24
C ARG A 68 14.04 -48.78 96.44
N PRO A 69 13.20 -48.72 95.39
CA PRO A 69 11.77 -48.96 95.56
C PRO A 69 11.49 -50.39 96.01
N THR A 70 10.34 -50.60 96.65
CA THR A 70 9.88 -51.96 96.97
C THR A 70 8.97 -52.45 95.85
N VAL A 71 9.41 -53.47 95.12
CA VAL A 71 8.60 -54.12 94.08
C VAL A 71 7.82 -55.26 94.72
N LEU A 72 6.49 -55.16 94.66
CA LEU A 72 5.49 -56.09 95.16
C LEU A 72 4.64 -56.60 94.00
N ALA A 73 3.68 -57.47 94.29
CA ALA A 73 2.60 -57.83 93.37
C ALA A 73 1.26 -57.37 93.95
N ALA A 74 0.43 -56.74 93.12
CA ALA A 74 -0.97 -56.47 93.44
C ALA A 74 -1.77 -57.79 93.53
N PRO A 75 -2.98 -57.79 94.14
CA PRO A 75 -3.77 -59.01 94.33
C PRO A 75 -4.08 -59.80 93.04
N ASN A 76 -4.10 -59.12 91.89
CA ASN A 76 -4.36 -59.71 90.58
C ASN A 76 -3.08 -60.04 89.77
N GLY A 77 -1.90 -59.97 90.41
CA GLY A 77 -0.62 -60.36 89.81
C GLY A 77 0.08 -59.28 88.98
N VAL A 78 -0.47 -58.07 88.90
CA VAL A 78 0.24 -56.92 88.29
C VAL A 78 1.36 -56.45 89.23
N PRO A 79 2.60 -56.23 88.75
CA PRO A 79 3.66 -55.63 89.56
C PRO A 79 3.25 -54.30 90.18
N LEU A 80 3.45 -54.15 91.50
CA LEU A 80 3.14 -52.97 92.30
C LEU A 80 4.41 -52.41 92.90
N VAL A 81 4.81 -51.21 92.51
CA VAL A 81 6.03 -50.55 92.98
C VAL A 81 5.68 -49.52 94.05
N ASN A 82 6.02 -49.79 95.30
CA ASN A 82 6.02 -48.75 96.34
C ASN A 82 7.22 -47.84 96.12
N ILE A 83 6.94 -46.66 95.57
CA ILE A 83 7.93 -45.62 95.30
C ILE A 83 8.53 -45.09 96.61
N GLN A 84 9.74 -44.54 96.55
CA GLN A 84 10.45 -44.00 97.70
C GLN A 84 9.94 -42.63 98.15
N THR A 85 10.26 -42.23 99.37
CA THR A 85 9.85 -40.93 99.94
C THR A 85 10.29 -39.77 99.05
N PRO A 86 9.38 -38.85 98.68
CA PRO A 86 9.74 -37.69 97.86
C PRO A 86 10.71 -36.73 98.57
N SER A 87 11.52 -36.02 97.79
CA SER A 87 12.32 -34.88 98.26
C SER A 87 11.42 -33.71 98.71
N ALA A 88 12.00 -32.67 99.32
CA ALA A 88 11.29 -31.43 99.65
C ALA A 88 10.67 -30.74 98.42
N ALA A 89 11.26 -30.95 97.23
CA ALA A 89 10.74 -30.48 95.95
C ALA A 89 9.63 -31.39 95.37
N GLY A 90 9.31 -32.51 96.02
CA GLY A 90 8.25 -33.44 95.62
C GLY A 90 8.69 -34.51 94.61
N VAL A 91 9.99 -34.76 94.45
CA VAL A 91 10.53 -35.77 93.53
C VAL A 91 10.82 -37.08 94.27
N SER A 92 10.14 -38.16 93.91
CA SER A 92 10.46 -39.52 94.32
C SER A 92 11.43 -40.15 93.33
N ARG A 93 12.67 -40.42 93.75
CA ARG A 93 13.73 -41.01 92.91
C ARG A 93 13.85 -42.49 93.20
N ASN A 94 13.64 -43.31 92.19
CA ASN A 94 13.58 -44.76 92.26
C ASN A 94 14.57 -45.34 91.27
N THR A 95 15.57 -46.09 91.74
CA THR A 95 16.67 -46.59 90.91
C THR A 95 16.56 -48.11 90.71
N TYR A 96 16.74 -48.55 89.47
CA TYR A 96 16.53 -49.93 89.01
C TYR A 96 17.76 -50.45 88.26
N SER A 97 18.07 -51.73 88.40
CA SER A 97 19.02 -52.42 87.52
C SER A 97 18.35 -52.94 86.24
N GLN A 98 17.02 -53.07 86.24
CA GLN A 98 16.19 -53.28 85.04
C GLN A 98 14.77 -52.80 85.32
N PHE A 99 14.14 -52.13 84.34
CA PHE A 99 12.75 -51.70 84.42
C PHE A 99 12.05 -52.04 83.10
N ASP A 100 11.43 -53.22 83.05
CA ASP A 100 10.65 -53.73 81.92
C ASP A 100 9.18 -53.93 82.33
N VAL A 101 8.28 -53.31 81.58
CA VAL A 101 6.83 -53.43 81.79
C VAL A 101 6.30 -54.47 80.82
N GLN A 102 5.69 -55.54 81.34
CA GLN A 102 5.07 -56.56 80.49
C GLN A 102 3.64 -56.14 80.10
N ARG A 103 2.96 -56.93 79.25
CA ARG A 103 1.63 -56.62 78.71
C ARG A 103 0.54 -56.40 79.78
N ASN A 104 0.70 -56.97 80.97
CA ASN A 104 -0.21 -56.78 82.10
C ASN A 104 0.00 -55.46 82.87
N GLY A 105 1.04 -54.68 82.53
CA GLY A 105 1.31 -53.36 83.09
C GLY A 105 2.04 -53.35 84.45
N VAL A 106 2.14 -52.18 85.07
CA VAL A 106 2.73 -51.95 86.40
C VAL A 106 1.97 -50.82 87.10
N VAL A 107 1.82 -50.92 88.42
CA VAL A 107 1.27 -49.86 89.26
C VAL A 107 2.38 -49.21 90.09
N LEU A 108 2.59 -47.91 89.95
CA LEU A 108 3.45 -47.08 90.80
C LEU A 108 2.59 -46.51 91.94
N ASN A 109 2.84 -46.94 93.17
CA ASN A 109 1.99 -46.62 94.31
C ASN A 109 2.36 -45.27 94.95
N ASN A 110 1.66 -44.21 94.54
CA ASN A 110 1.82 -42.85 95.07
C ASN A 110 0.79 -42.51 96.17
N SER A 111 0.05 -43.49 96.66
CA SER A 111 -1.06 -43.26 97.59
C SER A 111 -0.63 -43.43 99.04
N ARG A 112 -1.06 -42.51 99.92
CA ARG A 112 -0.87 -42.63 101.38
C ARG A 112 -1.91 -43.54 102.05
N THR A 113 -3.02 -43.77 101.37
CA THR A 113 -4.14 -44.61 101.78
C THR A 113 -4.36 -45.71 100.75
N ASN A 114 -5.24 -46.68 101.03
CA ASN A 114 -5.64 -47.64 100.01
C ASN A 114 -6.22 -46.90 98.80
N ALA A 115 -5.81 -47.29 97.59
CA ALA A 115 -6.23 -46.69 96.34
C ALA A 115 -6.76 -47.75 95.39
N GLN A 116 -7.82 -47.42 94.66
CA GLN A 116 -8.32 -48.25 93.58
C GLN A 116 -7.54 -47.92 92.31
N THR A 117 -7.04 -48.97 91.64
CA THR A 117 -6.25 -48.89 90.41
C THR A 117 -6.96 -49.64 89.29
N GLU A 118 -6.84 -49.17 88.05
CA GLU A 118 -7.38 -49.76 86.82
C GLU A 118 -6.70 -51.10 86.51
N LEU A 119 -5.39 -51.20 86.68
CA LEU A 119 -4.59 -52.39 86.37
C LEU A 119 -4.51 -53.37 87.53
N GLY A 120 -4.34 -52.89 88.77
CA GLY A 120 -4.02 -53.71 89.95
C GLY A 120 -5.16 -53.99 90.94
N GLY A 121 -6.34 -53.40 90.73
CA GLY A 121 -7.44 -53.43 91.70
C GLY A 121 -7.17 -52.57 92.95
N TRP A 122 -7.67 -52.98 94.12
CA TRP A 122 -7.39 -52.27 95.38
C TRP A 122 -5.97 -52.56 95.86
N VAL A 123 -5.15 -51.51 95.98
CA VAL A 123 -3.78 -51.59 96.50
C VAL A 123 -3.68 -50.85 97.84
N GLN A 124 -2.85 -51.36 98.75
CA GLN A 124 -2.64 -50.73 100.06
C GLN A 124 -1.83 -49.44 99.94
N GLY A 125 -2.01 -48.50 100.87
CA GLY A 125 -1.20 -47.27 100.90
C GLY A 125 0.30 -47.56 101.00
N ASN A 126 1.11 -46.77 100.32
CA ASN A 126 2.56 -46.89 100.32
C ASN A 126 3.15 -46.38 101.66
N PRO A 127 3.82 -47.24 102.45
CA PRO A 127 4.35 -46.87 103.76
C PRO A 127 5.49 -45.84 103.69
N TRP A 128 6.12 -45.64 102.53
CA TRP A 128 7.20 -44.68 102.33
C TRP A 128 6.74 -43.23 102.13
N LEU A 129 5.42 -42.97 102.10
CA LEU A 129 4.84 -41.65 101.77
C LEU A 129 4.27 -40.87 102.98
N ALA A 130 4.74 -41.17 104.20
CA ALA A 130 4.28 -40.49 105.41
C ALA A 130 4.41 -38.95 105.33
N GLY A 131 5.43 -38.44 104.63
CA GLY A 131 5.71 -37.02 104.42
C GLY A 131 4.95 -36.35 103.26
N GLY A 132 4.13 -37.09 102.51
CA GLY A 132 3.40 -36.58 101.34
C GLY A 132 3.59 -37.45 100.10
N SER A 133 2.63 -37.37 99.17
CA SER A 133 2.72 -38.03 97.86
C SER A 133 3.70 -37.30 96.94
N ALA A 134 4.30 -38.04 96.01
CA ALA A 134 5.20 -37.51 94.99
C ALA A 134 4.44 -36.66 93.98
N ARG A 135 5.03 -35.52 93.58
CA ARG A 135 4.62 -34.75 92.40
C ARG A 135 5.29 -35.29 91.14
N VAL A 136 6.51 -35.79 91.26
CA VAL A 136 7.30 -36.41 90.18
C VAL A 136 7.81 -37.77 90.66
N ILE A 137 7.53 -38.82 89.90
CA ILE A 137 8.04 -40.17 90.11
C ILE A 137 9.10 -40.42 89.04
N LEU A 138 10.37 -40.37 89.44
CA LEU A 138 11.49 -40.67 88.58
C LEU A 138 11.91 -42.13 88.75
N ASN A 139 11.83 -42.89 87.66
CA ASN A 139 12.32 -44.25 87.54
C ASN A 139 13.61 -44.24 86.73
N GLU A 140 14.73 -44.32 87.40
CA GLU A 140 16.07 -44.26 86.83
C GLU A 140 16.67 -45.66 86.71
N VAL A 141 17.10 -46.04 85.51
CA VAL A 141 17.62 -47.37 85.23
C VAL A 141 19.12 -47.29 85.00
N ASN A 142 19.87 -48.03 85.80
CA ASN A 142 21.32 -48.17 85.72
C ASN A 142 21.63 -49.56 85.13
N SER A 143 21.42 -49.69 83.82
CA SER A 143 21.60 -50.93 83.07
C SER A 143 22.39 -50.68 81.79
N ALA A 144 23.06 -51.72 81.30
CA ALA A 144 23.59 -51.73 79.93
C ALA A 144 22.50 -52.09 78.90
N ASN A 145 21.34 -52.59 79.36
CA ASN A 145 20.23 -53.01 78.52
C ASN A 145 19.13 -51.92 78.45
N PRO A 146 18.50 -51.75 77.29
CA PRO A 146 17.32 -50.92 77.17
C PRO A 146 16.14 -51.42 78.02
N SER A 147 15.27 -50.50 78.43
CA SER A 147 13.99 -50.82 79.06
C SER A 147 12.96 -51.25 78.03
N GLN A 148 12.19 -52.31 78.29
CA GLN A 148 11.12 -52.80 77.41
C GLN A 148 9.74 -52.48 78.00
N LEU A 149 8.96 -51.62 77.34
CA LEU A 149 7.63 -51.20 77.79
C LEU A 149 6.54 -51.79 76.89
N ARG A 150 5.90 -52.87 77.35
CA ARG A 150 4.89 -53.64 76.60
C ARG A 150 3.46 -53.52 77.15
N GLY A 151 3.25 -52.74 78.21
CA GLY A 151 1.95 -52.53 78.86
C GLY A 151 1.90 -51.21 79.64
N TYR A 152 0.76 -50.91 80.27
CA TYR A 152 0.51 -49.60 80.90
C TYR A 152 1.24 -49.42 82.24
N VAL A 153 1.69 -48.20 82.50
CA VAL A 153 2.21 -47.72 83.79
C VAL A 153 1.14 -46.87 84.45
N GLU A 154 0.62 -47.33 85.58
CA GLU A 154 -0.44 -46.65 86.32
C GLU A 154 0.10 -46.01 87.60
N VAL A 155 -0.35 -44.79 87.94
CA VAL A 155 -0.10 -44.19 89.26
C VAL A 155 -1.29 -44.43 90.18
N ALA A 156 -1.08 -45.12 91.31
CA ALA A 156 -2.10 -45.27 92.34
C ALA A 156 -2.15 -44.03 93.25
N GLY A 157 -3.34 -43.46 93.48
CA GLY A 157 -3.54 -42.31 94.35
C GLY A 157 -3.44 -40.96 93.61
N PRO A 158 -2.91 -39.89 94.24
CA PRO A 158 -2.78 -38.60 93.60
C PRO A 158 -1.98 -38.66 92.30
N ARG A 159 -2.56 -38.05 91.25
CA ARG A 159 -1.96 -37.91 89.92
C ARG A 159 -0.58 -37.23 90.00
N SER A 160 0.42 -37.76 89.31
CA SER A 160 1.81 -37.26 89.34
C SER A 160 2.47 -37.36 87.96
N GLU A 161 3.62 -36.70 87.79
CA GLU A 161 4.50 -36.92 86.65
C GLU A 161 5.23 -38.27 86.80
N VAL A 162 5.35 -39.02 85.71
CA VAL A 162 6.09 -40.29 85.65
C VAL A 162 7.21 -40.15 84.65
N ILE A 163 8.44 -40.42 85.09
CA ILE A 163 9.65 -40.35 84.27
C ILE A 163 10.30 -41.73 84.26
N ILE A 164 10.65 -42.23 83.07
CA ILE A 164 11.46 -43.44 82.89
C ILE A 164 12.74 -43.01 82.20
N ALA A 165 13.85 -43.06 82.94
CA ALA A 165 15.17 -42.60 82.52
C ALA A 165 16.13 -43.79 82.39
N ASN A 166 16.47 -44.19 81.16
CA ASN A 166 17.44 -45.26 80.89
C ASN A 166 18.44 -44.83 79.80
N PRO A 167 19.68 -44.48 80.16
CA PRO A 167 20.70 -44.09 79.18
C PRO A 167 21.07 -45.14 78.12
N ALA A 168 20.83 -46.43 78.38
CA ALA A 168 21.05 -47.50 77.41
C ALA A 168 19.98 -47.55 76.31
N GLY A 169 18.81 -46.95 76.54
CA GLY A 169 17.70 -46.89 75.58
C GLY A 169 16.38 -47.35 76.18
N ILE A 170 15.30 -47.13 75.43
CA ILE A 170 13.93 -47.55 75.79
C ILE A 170 13.25 -48.10 74.53
N GLN A 171 12.64 -49.27 74.61
CA GLN A 171 11.83 -49.86 73.55
C GLN A 171 10.39 -49.99 74.02
N VAL A 172 9.43 -49.56 73.21
CA VAL A 172 8.00 -49.58 73.52
C VAL A 172 7.26 -50.42 72.49
N ASP A 173 6.40 -51.32 72.93
CA ASP A 173 5.51 -52.15 72.10
C ASP A 173 4.18 -52.40 72.84
N GLY A 174 3.28 -51.41 72.81
CA GLY A 174 2.02 -51.43 73.55
C GLY A 174 2.09 -50.82 74.95
N GLY A 175 3.06 -49.93 75.20
CA GLY A 175 3.19 -49.20 76.46
C GLY A 175 2.17 -48.05 76.56
N GLY A 176 1.82 -47.66 77.78
CA GLY A 176 0.96 -46.49 77.99
C GLY A 176 0.94 -46.00 79.43
N PHE A 177 0.18 -44.94 79.72
CA PHE A 177 0.13 -44.34 81.06
C PHE A 177 -1.30 -44.14 81.55
N ILE A 178 -1.55 -44.45 82.82
CA ILE A 178 -2.84 -44.24 83.49
C ILE A 178 -2.62 -43.38 84.73
N ASN A 179 -3.46 -42.37 84.92
CA ASN A 179 -3.40 -41.44 86.04
C ASN A 179 -2.03 -40.73 86.21
N ALA A 180 -1.33 -40.46 85.11
CA ALA A 180 -0.14 -39.61 85.09
C ALA A 180 -0.51 -38.21 84.57
N SER A 181 -0.04 -37.13 85.22
CA SER A 181 -0.20 -35.76 84.70
C SER A 181 0.72 -35.52 83.52
N ARG A 182 1.95 -36.04 83.61
CA ARG A 182 2.95 -36.02 82.55
C ARG A 182 3.68 -37.36 82.48
N ALA A 183 4.03 -37.81 81.29
CA ALA A 183 4.86 -38.98 81.08
C ALA A 183 6.12 -38.62 80.29
N THR A 184 7.30 -38.88 80.85
CA THR A 184 8.59 -38.57 80.23
C THR A 184 9.41 -39.84 80.04
N LEU A 185 9.69 -40.23 78.80
CA LEU A 185 10.65 -41.28 78.45
C LEU A 185 11.98 -40.61 78.10
N THR A 186 13.08 -40.95 78.77
CA THR A 186 14.36 -40.28 78.53
C THR A 186 15.56 -41.23 78.54
N THR A 187 16.52 -40.99 77.64
CA THR A 187 17.86 -41.60 77.72
C THR A 187 18.87 -40.67 78.38
N GLY A 188 18.42 -39.51 78.85
CA GLY A 188 19.23 -38.56 79.59
C GLY A 188 19.43 -38.99 81.04
N VAL A 189 20.62 -38.70 81.56
CA VAL A 189 20.92 -38.85 82.98
C VAL A 189 20.25 -37.69 83.74
N PRO A 190 19.41 -37.95 84.75
CA PRO A 190 18.74 -36.89 85.53
C PRO A 190 19.74 -36.09 86.38
N GLN A 191 19.58 -34.77 86.42
CA GLN A 191 20.40 -33.81 87.16
C GLN A 191 19.55 -33.08 88.21
N PHE A 192 20.07 -32.94 89.43
CA PHE A 192 19.30 -32.46 90.58
C PHE A 192 19.91 -31.20 91.21
N GLY A 193 19.03 -30.31 91.69
CA GLY A 193 19.41 -29.10 92.43
C GLY A 193 19.67 -29.36 93.92
N ALA A 194 20.09 -28.30 94.64
CA ALA A 194 20.52 -28.38 96.04
C ALA A 194 19.43 -28.87 97.02
N GLN A 195 18.13 -28.74 96.67
CA GLN A 195 16.98 -29.21 97.47
C GLN A 195 16.35 -30.52 96.95
N GLY A 196 17.02 -31.21 96.01
CA GLY A 196 16.51 -32.44 95.40
C GLY A 196 15.37 -32.21 94.40
N SER A 197 15.27 -31.01 93.84
CA SER A 197 14.50 -30.75 92.62
C SER A 197 15.15 -31.45 91.43
N LEU A 198 14.35 -31.88 90.46
CA LEU A 198 14.84 -32.33 89.17
C LEU A 198 14.97 -31.09 88.29
N ASP A 199 16.20 -30.73 87.92
CA ASP A 199 16.49 -29.49 87.21
C ASP A 199 16.60 -29.73 85.70
N ALA A 200 17.28 -30.81 85.28
CA ALA A 200 17.53 -31.12 83.87
C ALA A 200 17.84 -32.61 83.64
N PHE A 201 17.93 -32.99 82.36
CA PHE A 201 18.42 -34.27 81.84
C PHE A 201 19.61 -34.02 80.92
N ALA A 202 20.71 -34.75 81.13
CA ALA A 202 21.86 -34.75 80.25
C ALA A 202 21.78 -35.94 79.27
N VAL A 203 21.32 -35.68 78.05
CA VAL A 203 21.18 -36.64 76.96
C VAL A 203 22.47 -36.68 76.14
N ARG A 204 23.23 -37.77 76.24
CA ARG A 204 24.51 -37.97 75.49
C ARG A 204 24.48 -39.15 74.52
N GLY A 205 23.54 -40.08 74.67
CA GLY A 205 23.48 -41.35 73.96
C GLY A 205 22.14 -42.05 74.15
N GLY A 206 22.00 -43.27 73.65
CA GLY A 206 20.78 -44.08 73.77
C GLY A 206 19.67 -43.69 72.78
N SER A 207 18.86 -44.68 72.41
CA SER A 207 17.71 -44.52 71.51
C SER A 207 16.39 -44.90 72.17
N VAL A 208 15.31 -44.21 71.81
CA VAL A 208 13.94 -44.64 72.13
C VAL A 208 13.30 -45.22 70.87
N ARG A 209 12.90 -46.48 70.90
CA ARG A 209 12.25 -47.17 69.77
C ARG A 209 10.79 -47.48 70.10
N ILE A 210 9.87 -47.12 69.21
CA ILE A 210 8.45 -47.41 69.31
C ILE A 210 8.08 -48.41 68.21
N ASP A 211 7.76 -49.65 68.60
CA ASP A 211 7.45 -50.76 67.71
C ASP A 211 6.02 -51.30 67.95
N GLY A 212 5.60 -52.26 67.12
CA GLY A 212 4.42 -53.10 67.34
C GLY A 212 3.13 -52.31 67.60
N ALA A 213 2.57 -52.43 68.82
CA ALA A 213 1.31 -51.78 69.20
C ALA A 213 1.44 -50.29 69.55
N GLY A 214 2.65 -49.74 69.63
CA GLY A 214 2.88 -48.31 69.82
C GLY A 214 2.90 -47.84 71.28
N LEU A 215 2.73 -46.53 71.48
CA LEU A 215 2.73 -45.84 72.78
C LEU A 215 1.42 -45.04 72.97
N ASP A 216 0.62 -45.41 73.97
CA ASP A 216 -0.58 -44.67 74.35
C ASP A 216 -0.35 -43.75 75.56
N ALA A 217 -0.11 -42.47 75.29
CA ALA A 217 -0.07 -41.41 76.28
C ALA A 217 -1.30 -40.47 76.20
N SER A 218 -2.39 -40.90 75.55
CA SER A 218 -3.60 -40.09 75.34
C SER A 218 -4.34 -39.75 76.65
N LYS A 219 -4.10 -40.51 77.71
CA LYS A 219 -4.62 -40.24 79.06
C LYS A 219 -3.75 -39.28 79.89
N THR A 220 -2.66 -38.75 79.33
CA THR A 220 -1.78 -37.77 80.00
C THR A 220 -2.05 -36.36 79.47
N ASP A 221 -1.78 -35.32 80.28
CA ASP A 221 -1.91 -33.94 79.80
C ASP A 221 -0.72 -33.60 78.87
N TYR A 222 0.47 -34.10 79.22
CA TYR A 222 1.72 -33.91 78.46
C TYR A 222 2.52 -35.21 78.39
N ALA A 223 3.07 -35.52 77.21
CA ALA A 223 4.03 -36.59 77.01
C ALA A 223 5.35 -36.00 76.48
N ALA A 224 6.48 -36.49 76.99
CA ALA A 224 7.81 -36.09 76.55
C ALA A 224 8.67 -37.31 76.21
N ILE A 225 9.41 -37.25 75.11
CA ILE A 225 10.46 -38.22 74.76
C ILE A 225 11.76 -37.45 74.58
N LEU A 226 12.74 -37.71 75.45
CA LEU A 226 14.02 -36.99 75.50
C LEU A 226 15.17 -37.98 75.26
N ALA A 227 15.67 -38.08 74.04
CA ALA A 227 16.66 -39.11 73.70
C ALA A 227 17.69 -38.61 72.71
N ARG A 228 18.83 -39.30 72.54
CA ARG A 228 19.75 -38.89 71.45
C ARG A 228 19.15 -39.23 70.09
N ALA A 229 18.51 -40.39 69.96
CA ALA A 229 17.78 -40.81 68.77
C ALA A 229 16.40 -41.39 69.11
N VAL A 230 15.42 -41.20 68.24
CA VAL A 230 14.07 -41.78 68.36
C VAL A 230 13.68 -42.45 67.05
N GLU A 231 13.31 -43.72 67.12
CA GLU A 231 12.80 -44.52 66.00
C GLU A 231 11.31 -44.84 66.23
N VAL A 232 10.44 -44.44 65.31
CA VAL A 232 8.99 -44.61 65.42
C VAL A 232 8.48 -45.49 64.30
N ASN A 233 8.31 -46.78 64.61
CA ASN A 233 7.80 -47.81 63.69
C ASN A 233 6.31 -48.11 63.91
N ALA A 234 5.71 -47.60 64.99
CA ALA A 234 4.29 -47.73 65.33
C ALA A 234 3.70 -46.41 65.88
N GLY A 235 2.41 -46.36 66.17
CA GLY A 235 1.71 -45.14 66.59
C GLY A 235 2.10 -44.63 67.99
N ILE A 236 2.19 -43.31 68.15
CA ILE A 236 2.25 -42.60 69.43
C ILE A 236 1.00 -41.73 69.54
N TRP A 237 0.20 -41.91 70.58
CA TRP A 237 -1.02 -41.11 70.82
C TRP A 237 -0.87 -40.28 72.09
N ALA A 238 -1.15 -38.97 72.06
CA ALA A 238 -1.02 -38.07 73.22
C ALA A 238 -1.96 -36.86 73.13
N ASN A 239 -2.14 -36.08 74.20
CA ASN A 239 -2.82 -34.77 74.11
C ASN A 239 -1.84 -33.66 73.69
N GLU A 240 -0.70 -33.55 74.37
CA GLU A 240 0.44 -32.73 73.95
C GLU A 240 1.71 -33.59 73.96
N LEU A 241 2.43 -33.66 72.85
CA LEU A 241 3.66 -34.44 72.70
C LEU A 241 4.86 -33.53 72.44
N LYS A 242 5.90 -33.66 73.26
CA LYS A 242 7.20 -33.03 73.04
C LYS A 242 8.29 -34.08 72.83
N VAL A 243 8.97 -34.05 71.71
CA VAL A 243 10.11 -34.93 71.43
C VAL A 243 11.35 -34.07 71.29
N VAL A 244 12.34 -34.25 72.17
CA VAL A 244 13.63 -33.57 72.09
C VAL A 244 14.69 -34.61 71.77
N VAL A 245 15.36 -34.43 70.63
CA VAL A 245 16.34 -35.36 70.09
C VAL A 245 17.72 -34.73 69.89
N GLY A 246 18.76 -35.55 69.86
CA GLY A 246 20.16 -35.12 69.79
C GLY A 246 20.84 -34.97 71.16
N ALA A 247 22.15 -34.73 71.15
CA ALA A 247 22.93 -34.56 72.36
C ALA A 247 22.68 -33.19 73.04
N ASN A 248 22.02 -33.20 74.20
CA ASN A 248 21.53 -31.99 74.87
C ASN A 248 21.54 -32.06 76.38
N GLN A 249 21.56 -30.89 76.99
CA GLN A 249 20.97 -30.65 78.29
C GLN A 249 19.52 -30.16 78.11
N VAL A 250 18.56 -30.86 78.68
CA VAL A 250 17.13 -30.55 78.56
C VAL A 250 16.55 -30.27 79.94
N GLY A 251 15.88 -29.15 80.15
CA GLY A 251 15.23 -28.84 81.43
C GLY A 251 14.21 -29.90 81.85
N ALA A 252 13.93 -30.03 83.14
CA ALA A 252 12.99 -31.04 83.64
C ALA A 252 11.56 -30.88 83.11
N ASP A 253 11.15 -29.64 82.80
CA ASP A 253 9.89 -29.34 82.13
C ASP A 253 9.91 -29.59 80.62
N ALA A 254 11.05 -30.07 80.11
CA ALA A 254 11.42 -30.22 78.72
C ALA A 254 11.40 -28.91 77.91
N ALA A 255 11.21 -27.74 78.52
CA ALA A 255 11.03 -26.46 77.82
C ALA A 255 12.36 -25.88 77.31
N GLN A 256 13.41 -25.91 78.14
CA GLN A 256 14.73 -25.35 77.84
C GLN A 256 15.67 -26.43 77.29
N THR A 257 16.40 -26.11 76.22
CA THR A 257 17.40 -27.02 75.62
C THR A 257 18.71 -26.29 75.41
N GLY A 258 19.83 -26.91 75.78
CA GLY A 258 21.19 -26.44 75.53
C GLY A 258 22.08 -27.53 74.92
N PRO A 259 23.01 -27.21 74.02
CA PRO A 259 23.83 -28.21 73.34
C PRO A 259 24.77 -28.92 74.31
N LEU A 260 24.96 -30.23 74.10
CA LEU A 260 25.89 -31.06 74.86
C LEU A 260 26.72 -31.95 73.90
N ALA A 261 27.93 -32.35 74.30
CA ALA A 261 28.71 -33.30 73.51
C ALA A 261 28.13 -34.74 73.60
N GLY A 262 27.79 -35.31 72.44
CA GLY A 262 27.33 -36.68 72.29
C GLY A 262 28.43 -37.73 72.52
N SER A 263 28.01 -38.98 72.70
CA SER A 263 28.89 -40.13 72.97
C SER A 263 28.87 -41.14 71.82
N GLY A 264 30.01 -41.37 71.16
CA GLY A 264 30.09 -42.24 69.97
C GLY A 264 29.57 -41.58 68.68
N ALA A 265 29.50 -42.36 67.59
CA ALA A 265 29.10 -41.86 66.28
C ALA A 265 27.71 -41.21 66.29
N ALA A 266 27.57 -40.07 65.62
CA ALA A 266 26.28 -39.41 65.46
C ALA A 266 25.33 -40.27 64.60
N PRO A 267 24.05 -40.38 64.98
CA PRO A 267 23.07 -41.06 64.14
C PRO A 267 22.83 -40.27 62.85
N ALA A 268 22.39 -40.94 61.78
CA ALA A 268 22.02 -40.26 60.54
C ALA A 268 20.76 -39.37 60.73
N PHE A 269 19.81 -39.88 61.51
CA PHE A 269 18.58 -39.18 61.88
C PHE A 269 18.39 -39.27 63.40
N ALA A 270 18.15 -38.12 64.04
CA ALA A 270 17.84 -38.04 65.46
C ALA A 270 16.37 -38.39 65.71
N LEU A 271 15.51 -38.21 64.71
CA LEU A 271 14.15 -38.71 64.69
C LEU A 271 13.88 -39.39 63.34
N ASP A 272 13.45 -40.64 63.38
CA ASP A 272 13.16 -41.45 62.20
C ASP A 272 11.80 -42.13 62.35
N VAL A 273 10.80 -41.67 61.60
CA VAL A 273 9.45 -42.23 61.59
C VAL A 273 9.26 -43.07 60.33
N ALA A 274 9.02 -44.37 60.49
CA ALA A 274 8.77 -45.29 59.39
C ALA A 274 7.35 -45.13 58.82
N ALA A 275 7.08 -45.69 57.63
CA ALA A 275 5.78 -45.58 56.96
C ALA A 275 4.59 -46.17 57.75
N LEU A 276 4.84 -47.15 58.61
CA LEU A 276 3.84 -47.74 59.51
C LEU A 276 3.76 -47.01 60.86
N GLY A 277 4.70 -46.12 61.14
CA GLY A 277 4.77 -45.32 62.34
C GLY A 277 3.95 -44.03 62.24
N GLY A 278 3.65 -43.42 63.39
CA GLY A 278 3.01 -42.11 63.41
C GLY A 278 2.94 -41.49 64.79
N MET A 279 2.73 -40.18 64.83
CA MET A 279 2.49 -39.41 66.05
C MET A 279 1.18 -38.64 65.90
N TYR A 280 0.29 -38.80 66.87
CA TYR A 280 -1.07 -38.26 66.84
C TYR A 280 -1.32 -37.55 68.16
N ALA A 281 -1.34 -36.21 68.14
CA ALA A 281 -1.63 -35.42 69.34
C ALA A 281 -2.45 -34.17 69.07
N GLY A 282 -2.95 -33.52 70.11
CA GLY A 282 -3.54 -32.18 70.00
C GLY A 282 -2.50 -31.13 69.62
N LYS A 283 -1.28 -31.22 70.18
CA LYS A 283 -0.12 -30.37 69.87
C LYS A 283 1.16 -31.21 69.86
N ILE A 284 2.04 -30.97 68.89
CA ILE A 284 3.31 -31.69 68.74
C ILE A 284 4.45 -30.68 68.63
N THR A 285 5.50 -30.85 69.44
CA THR A 285 6.75 -30.07 69.35
C THR A 285 7.93 -31.04 69.23
N LEU A 286 8.63 -31.00 68.10
CA LEU A 286 9.81 -31.80 67.80
C LEU A 286 11.02 -30.86 67.76
N VAL A 287 12.06 -31.16 68.54
CA VAL A 287 13.27 -30.34 68.63
C VAL A 287 14.49 -31.23 68.47
N GLY A 288 15.17 -31.14 67.33
CA GLY A 288 16.45 -31.77 67.07
C GLY A 288 17.56 -30.73 67.09
N THR A 289 18.57 -30.92 67.93
CA THR A 289 19.57 -29.88 68.24
C THR A 289 21.01 -30.29 67.91
N GLU A 290 21.25 -31.55 67.55
CA GLU A 290 22.60 -32.04 67.21
C GLU A 290 22.89 -31.62 65.77
N ALA A 291 23.84 -30.70 65.59
CA ALA A 291 24.20 -30.14 64.29
C ALA A 291 24.52 -31.24 63.26
N GLY A 292 23.92 -31.15 62.08
CA GLY A 292 24.12 -32.10 60.99
C GLY A 292 23.35 -33.41 61.12
N VAL A 293 22.61 -33.63 62.20
CA VAL A 293 21.76 -34.82 62.38
C VAL A 293 20.33 -34.52 61.96
N GLY A 294 19.78 -35.32 61.04
CA GLY A 294 18.50 -35.03 60.39
C GLY A 294 17.26 -35.48 61.15
N VAL A 295 16.09 -35.10 60.63
CA VAL A 295 14.76 -35.63 60.99
C VAL A 295 14.15 -36.25 59.75
N ARG A 296 13.68 -37.50 59.83
CA ARG A 296 13.00 -38.18 58.73
C ARG A 296 11.60 -38.60 59.11
N ASN A 297 10.63 -38.24 58.27
CA ASN A 297 9.26 -38.70 58.38
C ASN A 297 8.82 -39.43 57.10
N ALA A 298 8.53 -40.72 57.22
CA ALA A 298 7.84 -41.51 56.19
C ALA A 298 6.40 -41.88 56.61
N GLY A 299 6.02 -41.65 57.87
CA GLY A 299 4.71 -41.95 58.43
C GLY A 299 3.82 -40.71 58.58
N HIS A 300 2.91 -40.71 59.56
CA HIS A 300 1.99 -39.58 59.80
C HIS A 300 2.28 -38.89 61.14
N ILE A 301 2.64 -37.60 61.11
CA ILE A 301 2.80 -36.74 62.29
C ILE A 301 1.73 -35.65 62.23
N GLY A 302 0.68 -35.79 63.03
CA GLY A 302 -0.50 -34.93 62.99
C GLY A 302 -0.84 -34.29 64.35
N ALA A 303 -0.94 -32.96 64.37
CA ALA A 303 -1.41 -32.15 65.48
C ALA A 303 -2.88 -31.71 65.26
N GLY A 304 -3.86 -32.47 65.79
CA GLY A 304 -5.27 -32.36 65.43
C GLY A 304 -5.98 -31.04 65.79
N ALA A 305 -5.75 -30.49 66.99
CA ALA A 305 -6.45 -29.27 67.47
C ALA A 305 -5.52 -28.04 67.61
N GLY A 306 -4.21 -28.25 67.58
CA GLY A 306 -3.17 -27.28 67.90
C GLY A 306 -2.12 -27.15 66.80
N GLY A 307 -0.85 -26.99 67.19
CA GLY A 307 0.26 -26.76 66.25
C GLY A 307 1.24 -27.91 66.20
N LEU A 308 1.81 -28.13 65.01
CA LEU A 308 3.02 -28.90 64.80
C LEU A 308 4.20 -27.92 64.69
N VAL A 309 5.17 -28.05 65.59
CA VAL A 309 6.44 -27.31 65.54
C VAL A 309 7.57 -28.32 65.38
N VAL A 310 8.41 -28.14 64.37
CA VAL A 310 9.60 -28.97 64.14
C VAL A 310 10.81 -28.08 63.96
N THR A 311 11.78 -28.18 64.87
CA THR A 311 13.09 -27.53 64.73
C THR A 311 14.14 -28.61 64.55
N ALA A 312 15.03 -28.48 63.57
CA ALA A 312 16.14 -29.40 63.34
C ALA A 312 17.44 -28.64 63.03
N GLU A 313 18.53 -28.98 63.70
CA GLU A 313 19.88 -28.48 63.37
C GLU A 313 20.56 -29.26 62.21
N GLY A 314 19.80 -30.12 61.52
CA GLY A 314 20.21 -30.89 60.35
C GLY A 314 19.05 -31.07 59.36
N ARG A 315 19.23 -31.86 58.30
CA ARG A 315 18.24 -31.98 57.20
C ARG A 315 16.90 -32.55 57.67
N LEU A 316 15.79 -31.95 57.26
CA LEU A 316 14.45 -32.47 57.49
C LEU A 316 13.91 -33.12 56.21
N GLU A 317 13.69 -34.43 56.22
CA GLU A 317 13.12 -35.20 55.11
C GLU A 317 11.68 -35.61 55.41
N ASN A 318 10.76 -35.26 54.50
CA ASN A 318 9.37 -35.69 54.57
C ASN A 318 8.96 -36.44 53.30
N LYS A 319 8.54 -37.69 53.48
CA LYS A 319 7.88 -38.55 52.48
C LYS A 319 6.48 -38.99 52.92
N GLY A 320 6.16 -38.81 54.20
CA GLY A 320 4.83 -39.06 54.76
C GLY A 320 4.03 -37.77 54.91
N THR A 321 3.27 -37.65 56.01
CA THR A 321 2.42 -36.48 56.30
C THR A 321 2.90 -35.76 57.55
N LEU A 322 3.12 -34.44 57.44
CA LEU A 322 3.26 -33.50 58.54
C LEU A 322 2.03 -32.59 58.54
N GLU A 323 1.27 -32.56 59.63
CA GLU A 323 -0.01 -31.86 59.65
C GLU A 323 -0.31 -31.16 60.98
N GLY A 324 -0.95 -30.00 60.89
CA GLY A 324 -1.58 -29.37 62.05
C GLY A 324 -2.40 -28.13 61.70
N ALA A 325 -3.15 -27.60 62.67
CA ALA A 325 -3.87 -26.33 62.49
C ALA A 325 -2.91 -25.12 62.36
N LYS A 326 -1.71 -25.24 62.95
CA LYS A 326 -0.50 -24.45 62.70
C LYS A 326 0.62 -25.41 62.32
N VAL A 327 1.43 -25.11 61.30
CA VAL A 327 2.63 -25.89 60.97
C VAL A 327 3.82 -24.94 60.92
N ALA A 328 4.80 -25.13 61.81
CA ALA A 328 6.02 -24.35 61.86
C ALA A 328 7.24 -25.26 61.77
N LEU A 329 7.95 -25.21 60.64
CA LEU A 329 9.13 -26.02 60.37
C LEU A 329 10.35 -25.10 60.27
N SER A 330 11.40 -25.40 61.02
CA SER A 330 12.68 -24.67 60.95
C SER A 330 13.82 -25.67 60.88
N SER A 331 14.68 -25.53 59.88
CA SER A 331 15.84 -26.38 59.69
C SER A 331 17.09 -25.53 59.44
N ALA A 332 18.19 -25.83 60.12
CA ALA A 332 19.48 -25.18 59.85
C ALA A 332 20.11 -25.66 58.51
N ALA A 333 19.67 -26.82 58.01
CA ALA A 333 19.98 -27.37 56.69
C ALA A 333 18.71 -27.50 55.84
N ASP A 334 18.73 -28.25 54.75
CA ASP A 334 17.62 -28.31 53.80
C ASP A 334 16.36 -28.99 54.37
N ILE A 335 15.20 -28.60 53.85
CA ILE A 335 13.92 -29.31 54.00
C ILE A 335 13.61 -29.99 52.65
N ASP A 336 13.51 -31.32 52.62
CA ASP A 336 13.16 -32.10 51.42
C ASP A 336 11.80 -32.80 51.60
N ASN A 337 10.76 -32.24 51.00
CA ASN A 337 9.40 -32.77 50.91
C ASN A 337 9.17 -33.48 49.56
N ARG A 338 9.72 -34.68 49.40
CA ARG A 338 9.67 -35.43 48.13
C ARG A 338 8.56 -36.46 48.14
N GLY A 339 7.46 -36.17 47.46
CA GLY A 339 6.24 -36.99 47.47
C GLY A 339 5.51 -36.99 48.82
N GLY A 340 5.98 -36.20 49.79
CA GLY A 340 5.36 -36.03 51.10
C GLY A 340 4.32 -34.90 51.12
N THR A 341 3.56 -34.85 52.20
CA THR A 341 2.52 -33.84 52.45
C THR A 341 2.88 -33.03 53.70
N ILE A 342 2.94 -31.71 53.57
CA ILE A 342 3.02 -30.75 54.68
C ILE A 342 1.70 -29.97 54.66
N ARG A 343 0.74 -30.35 55.52
CA ARG A 343 -0.64 -29.86 55.45
C ARG A 343 -0.97 -28.89 56.57
N GLN A 344 -1.39 -27.69 56.18
CA GLN A 344 -2.02 -26.71 57.08
C GLN A 344 -3.53 -26.99 57.10
N ALA A 345 -4.02 -27.57 58.21
CA ALA A 345 -5.41 -28.00 58.34
C ALA A 345 -6.34 -26.96 59.00
N GLY A 346 -5.81 -25.79 59.40
CA GLY A 346 -6.56 -24.76 60.13
C GLY A 346 -6.20 -23.34 59.71
N THR A 347 -6.80 -22.34 60.36
CA THR A 347 -6.67 -20.93 60.00
C THR A 347 -5.44 -20.22 60.58
N ARG A 348 -4.48 -20.95 61.15
CA ARG A 348 -3.27 -20.37 61.78
C ARG A 348 -2.04 -20.59 60.91
N GLU A 349 -1.07 -19.70 61.01
CA GLU A 349 0.12 -19.59 60.13
C GLU A 349 0.81 -20.92 59.76
N LEU A 350 1.16 -21.03 58.47
CA LEU A 350 2.18 -21.96 57.94
C LEU A 350 3.52 -21.22 57.92
N ALA A 351 4.51 -21.66 58.70
CA ALA A 351 5.85 -21.06 58.73
C ALA A 351 6.89 -22.12 58.36
N ILE A 352 7.70 -21.87 57.32
CA ILE A 352 8.79 -22.77 56.91
C ILE A 352 10.07 -21.95 56.75
N THR A 353 11.13 -22.36 57.43
CA THR A 353 12.46 -21.72 57.34
C THR A 353 13.54 -22.75 57.08
N ALA A 354 14.31 -22.58 56.01
CA ALA A 354 15.45 -23.43 55.65
C ALA A 354 16.43 -22.70 54.72
N PRO A 355 17.65 -23.20 54.44
CA PRO A 355 18.45 -22.74 53.32
C PRO A 355 17.81 -23.11 51.97
N VAL A 356 17.46 -24.39 51.79
CA VAL A 356 16.74 -24.88 50.61
C VAL A 356 15.47 -25.61 51.03
N LEU A 357 14.35 -25.28 50.37
CA LEU A 357 13.10 -26.03 50.45
C LEU A 357 12.88 -26.76 49.12
N SER A 358 12.99 -28.09 49.14
CA SER A 358 12.65 -28.97 48.03
C SER A 358 11.24 -29.52 48.22
N ASN A 359 10.36 -29.29 47.26
CA ASN A 359 9.00 -29.82 47.18
C ASN A 359 8.80 -30.46 45.81
N THR A 360 9.20 -31.72 45.67
CA THR A 360 9.33 -32.37 44.37
C THR A 360 8.58 -33.71 44.31
N ALA A 361 8.49 -34.29 43.12
CA ALA A 361 7.86 -35.60 42.89
C ALA A 361 6.40 -35.69 43.40
N GLY A 362 5.61 -34.64 43.16
CA GLY A 362 4.22 -34.55 43.62
C GLY A 362 4.07 -34.15 45.08
N GLY A 363 5.15 -33.67 45.73
CA GLY A 363 5.10 -33.13 47.08
C GLY A 363 4.07 -32.00 47.23
N PHE A 364 3.41 -31.95 48.38
CA PHE A 364 2.34 -31.01 48.68
C PHE A 364 2.65 -30.18 49.92
N ILE A 365 2.52 -28.85 49.84
CA ILE A 365 2.67 -27.92 50.95
C ILE A 365 1.46 -26.98 51.04
N GLY A 366 0.88 -26.89 52.23
CA GLY A 366 -0.16 -25.94 52.65
C GLY A 366 -1.58 -26.53 52.66
N ALA A 367 -2.59 -25.83 52.13
CA ALA A 367 -4.00 -26.22 52.23
C ALA A 367 -4.50 -26.89 50.94
N GLU A 368 -5.10 -28.08 51.06
CA GLU A 368 -5.63 -28.83 49.91
C GLU A 368 -6.83 -28.12 49.27
N PRO A 369 -6.80 -27.85 47.94
CA PRO A 369 -7.95 -27.31 47.24
C PRO A 369 -9.14 -28.28 47.32
N VAL A 370 -10.31 -27.78 47.71
CA VAL A 370 -11.54 -28.60 47.76
C VAL A 370 -12.15 -28.66 46.35
N ALA A 371 -12.42 -29.87 45.84
CA ALA A 371 -13.14 -30.05 44.58
C ALA A 371 -14.61 -29.60 44.73
N GLN A 372 -15.14 -28.83 43.78
CA GLN A 372 -16.53 -28.38 43.81
C GLN A 372 -17.48 -29.48 43.30
N PRO A 373 -18.66 -29.68 43.91
CA PRO A 373 -19.78 -30.36 43.27
C PRO A 373 -20.28 -29.54 42.06
N GLU A 374 -20.60 -30.22 40.96
CA GLU A 374 -21.21 -29.57 39.79
C GLU A 374 -22.50 -28.82 40.15
N PRO A 375 -22.80 -27.65 39.56
CA PRO A 375 -24.14 -27.08 39.60
C PRO A 375 -25.12 -28.06 38.94
N GLY A 376 -26.17 -28.43 39.67
CA GLY A 376 -27.09 -29.50 39.30
C GLY A 376 -27.57 -29.46 37.85
N SER A 377 -27.27 -30.53 37.12
CA SER A 377 -28.02 -30.94 35.93
C SER A 377 -29.46 -31.31 36.36
N PRO A 378 -30.51 -30.90 35.63
CA PRO A 378 -31.89 -31.19 36.00
C PRO A 378 -32.13 -32.70 35.98
N SER A 379 -32.88 -33.14 36.99
CA SER A 379 -33.37 -34.50 37.19
C SER A 379 -33.88 -35.15 35.89
N ALA A 380 -33.26 -36.27 35.53
CA ALA A 380 -33.85 -37.25 34.65
C ALA A 380 -35.03 -37.92 35.37
N SER A 381 -36.23 -37.74 34.82
CA SER A 381 -37.31 -38.72 34.95
C SER A 381 -37.50 -39.39 33.58
N ASN A 382 -37.59 -40.71 33.65
CA ASN A 382 -37.50 -41.71 32.58
C ASN A 382 -38.81 -41.78 31.72
N PRO A 383 -38.95 -42.73 30.78
CA PRO A 383 -38.71 -42.63 29.34
C PRO A 383 -40.00 -42.74 28.49
N ASP A 384 -39.83 -42.64 27.16
CA ASP A 384 -40.43 -43.52 26.12
C ASP A 384 -41.06 -42.78 24.91
N THR A 385 -40.88 -43.41 23.75
CA THR A 385 -41.54 -43.26 22.43
C THR A 385 -41.02 -42.23 21.37
N ALA A 386 -40.26 -42.78 20.42
CA ALA A 386 -40.43 -42.72 18.95
C ALA A 386 -40.74 -41.39 18.22
N ASN A 387 -39.85 -40.96 17.30
CA ASN A 387 -40.05 -41.00 15.83
C ASN A 387 -39.06 -40.13 15.01
N ASN A 388 -38.40 -40.80 14.05
CA ASN A 388 -38.24 -40.49 12.62
C ASN A 388 -37.49 -39.23 12.08
N ALA A 389 -36.35 -39.53 11.43
CA ALA A 389 -35.93 -39.26 10.04
C ALA A 389 -35.73 -37.84 9.42
N GLY A 390 -34.61 -37.73 8.67
CA GLY A 390 -34.44 -36.94 7.43
C GLY A 390 -33.35 -35.84 7.48
N THR A 391 -32.08 -36.02 7.05
CA THR A 391 -31.44 -36.13 5.70
C THR A 391 -31.22 -34.83 4.90
N GLY A 392 -29.96 -34.59 4.49
CA GLY A 392 -29.48 -33.79 3.31
C GLY A 392 -29.09 -32.33 3.60
N SER A 393 -28.12 -31.65 2.95
CA SER A 393 -27.19 -31.93 1.84
C SER A 393 -26.26 -30.68 1.65
N VAL A 394 -24.97 -30.93 1.35
CA VAL A 394 -23.93 -30.22 0.53
C VAL A 394 -23.94 -28.67 0.30
N ALA A 395 -22.72 -28.09 0.40
CA ALA A 395 -22.19 -26.71 0.22
C ALA A 395 -22.29 -26.08 -1.21
N PRO A 396 -21.59 -24.97 -1.60
CA PRO A 396 -20.99 -23.77 -0.92
C PRO A 396 -21.39 -22.41 -1.59
N THR A 397 -21.11 -21.22 -1.00
CA THR A 397 -20.61 -19.98 -1.69
C THR A 397 -20.57 -18.71 -0.80
N THR A 398 -19.49 -17.95 -1.01
CA THR A 398 -19.17 -16.52 -0.78
C THR A 398 -20.26 -15.53 -0.32
N GLY A 399 -19.88 -14.66 0.64
CA GLY A 399 -20.52 -13.35 0.84
C GLY A 399 -20.35 -12.76 2.25
N THR A 400 -19.53 -11.72 2.37
CA THR A 400 -19.67 -10.56 3.28
C THR A 400 -19.98 -10.80 4.77
N SER A 401 -18.98 -10.55 5.62
CA SER A 401 -19.17 -10.41 7.07
C SER A 401 -18.76 -9.01 7.53
N THR A 402 -19.70 -8.07 7.51
CA THR A 402 -19.69 -6.86 8.34
C THR A 402 -20.74 -7.02 9.44
N THR A 403 -20.31 -7.39 10.65
CA THR A 403 -20.94 -6.95 11.91
C THR A 403 -19.97 -7.14 13.06
N THR A 404 -19.63 -6.01 13.67
CA THR A 404 -19.29 -5.79 15.09
C THR A 404 -19.66 -6.94 16.04
N GLY A 405 -18.64 -7.57 16.61
CA GLY A 405 -18.74 -8.43 17.78
C GLY A 405 -17.39 -8.42 18.48
N ALA A 406 -17.34 -7.83 19.67
CA ALA A 406 -16.18 -7.89 20.55
C ALA A 406 -15.90 -9.35 20.90
N ALA A 407 -15.01 -9.99 20.15
CA ALA A 407 -14.52 -11.32 20.47
C ALA A 407 -13.54 -11.20 21.64
N THR A 408 -14.07 -11.31 22.84
CA THR A 408 -13.30 -11.73 24.01
C THR A 408 -12.67 -13.09 23.66
N PRO A 409 -11.36 -13.31 23.85
CA PRO A 409 -10.77 -14.62 23.62
C PRO A 409 -11.47 -15.61 24.55
N ALA A 410 -12.16 -16.59 23.98
CA ALA A 410 -12.70 -17.72 24.71
C ALA A 410 -11.51 -18.58 25.19
N ILE A 411 -11.04 -18.27 26.39
CA ILE A 411 -10.31 -19.20 27.25
C ILE A 411 -11.24 -20.38 27.50
N GLY A 412 -11.04 -21.47 26.76
CA GLY A 412 -11.57 -22.79 27.13
C GLY A 412 -10.88 -23.25 28.40
N GLU A 413 -11.39 -22.79 29.55
CA GLU A 413 -10.87 -23.08 30.88
C GLU A 413 -11.50 -24.39 31.39
N PRO A 414 -10.71 -25.32 31.99
CA PRO A 414 -11.25 -26.15 33.05
C PRO A 414 -11.63 -25.22 34.22
N ALA A 415 -12.84 -25.41 34.76
CA ALA A 415 -13.41 -24.56 35.81
C ALA A 415 -12.41 -24.24 36.95
N PRO A 416 -12.33 -22.99 37.42
CA PRO A 416 -11.41 -22.59 38.49
C PRO A 416 -11.79 -23.28 39.81
N LEU A 417 -10.79 -23.88 40.47
CA LEU A 417 -10.89 -24.30 41.86
C LEU A 417 -10.97 -23.05 42.75
N GLN A 418 -12.07 -22.84 43.48
CA GLN A 418 -12.17 -21.74 44.45
C GLN A 418 -11.25 -22.00 45.67
N PRO A 419 -10.63 -20.97 46.28
CA PRO A 419 -9.74 -21.12 47.44
C PRO A 419 -10.34 -21.92 48.59
N ALA A 420 -9.50 -22.76 49.20
CA ALA A 420 -9.73 -23.36 50.50
C ALA A 420 -10.19 -22.27 51.51
N PRO A 421 -11.02 -22.60 52.52
CA PRO A 421 -11.47 -21.65 53.53
C PRO A 421 -10.30 -20.82 54.07
N ALA A 422 -10.51 -19.50 54.19
CA ALA A 422 -9.46 -18.51 54.48
C ALA A 422 -8.55 -18.97 55.64
N THR A 423 -7.36 -19.44 55.28
CA THR A 423 -6.32 -19.75 56.26
C THR A 423 -5.55 -18.48 56.58
N GLY A 424 -5.05 -18.31 57.80
CA GLY A 424 -4.18 -17.19 58.16
C GLY A 424 -2.94 -17.13 57.27
N PRO A 425 -2.30 -15.95 57.15
CA PRO A 425 -1.11 -15.78 56.31
C PRO A 425 -0.01 -16.76 56.74
N GLY A 426 0.73 -17.27 55.76
CA GLY A 426 1.91 -18.11 55.94
C GLY A 426 3.18 -17.39 55.49
N ALA A 427 4.34 -17.90 55.91
CA ALA A 427 5.65 -17.44 55.46
C ALA A 427 6.54 -18.63 55.12
N ILE A 428 7.14 -18.61 53.94
CA ILE A 428 8.20 -19.53 53.54
C ILE A 428 9.44 -18.69 53.32
N THR A 429 10.45 -18.87 54.18
CA THR A 429 11.74 -18.19 54.08
C THR A 429 12.82 -19.20 53.72
N ALA A 430 13.35 -19.11 52.49
CA ALA A 430 14.47 -19.92 52.05
C ALA A 430 15.65 -19.04 51.65
N THR A 431 16.75 -19.07 52.42
CA THR A 431 17.90 -18.18 52.15
C THR A 431 18.63 -18.51 50.84
N GLY A 432 18.46 -19.73 50.34
CA GLY A 432 19.00 -20.23 49.07
C GLY A 432 17.94 -20.38 47.98
N SER A 433 17.12 -21.43 48.03
CA SER A 433 16.19 -21.74 46.94
C SER A 433 14.91 -22.44 47.39
N VAL A 434 13.83 -22.19 46.66
CA VAL A 434 12.61 -22.99 46.69
C VAL A 434 12.49 -23.77 45.39
N LEU A 435 12.57 -25.10 45.47
CA LEU A 435 12.47 -26.02 44.34
C LEU A 435 11.10 -26.70 44.39
N ASN A 436 10.16 -26.27 43.56
CA ASN A 436 8.81 -26.81 43.46
C ASN A 436 8.61 -27.64 42.16
N ASP A 437 9.62 -28.40 41.75
CA ASP A 437 9.59 -29.16 40.48
C ASP A 437 8.56 -30.31 40.52
N GLY A 438 7.48 -30.16 39.75
CA GLY A 438 6.32 -31.05 39.78
C GLY A 438 5.57 -31.08 41.13
N GLY A 439 5.91 -30.15 42.04
CA GLY A 439 5.32 -30.02 43.36
C GLY A 439 4.12 -29.08 43.40
N ARG A 440 3.45 -29.05 44.54
CA ARG A 440 2.26 -28.23 44.82
C ARG A 440 2.47 -27.43 46.09
N ILE A 441 2.38 -26.10 45.97
CA ILE A 441 2.40 -25.17 47.11
C ILE A 441 1.14 -24.31 47.01
N TYR A 442 0.21 -24.53 47.93
CA TYR A 442 -1.05 -23.79 48.03
C TYR A 442 -1.23 -23.31 49.47
N ALA A 443 -1.56 -22.05 49.70
CA ALA A 443 -2.20 -21.66 50.96
C ALA A 443 -3.62 -21.18 50.70
N GLY A 444 -4.53 -21.47 51.61
CA GLY A 444 -5.86 -20.85 51.64
C GLY A 444 -5.82 -19.37 52.06
N GLY A 445 -4.64 -18.75 52.11
CA GLY A 445 -4.37 -17.36 52.52
C GLY A 445 -3.04 -16.86 51.94
N GLU A 446 -2.60 -15.66 52.32
CA GLU A 446 -1.36 -15.06 51.78
C GLU A 446 -0.11 -15.82 52.26
N ILE A 447 0.68 -16.41 51.34
CA ILE A 447 2.06 -16.81 51.64
C ILE A 447 3.01 -15.68 51.27
N ALA A 448 3.78 -15.19 52.25
CA ALA A 448 4.99 -14.42 52.01
C ALA A 448 6.14 -15.39 51.69
N LEU A 449 6.57 -15.41 50.43
CA LEU A 449 7.69 -16.24 49.96
C LEU A 449 8.95 -15.37 49.88
N ASN A 450 9.91 -15.59 50.77
CA ASN A 450 11.18 -14.87 50.80
C ASN A 450 12.32 -15.81 50.41
N THR A 451 12.77 -15.71 49.15
CA THR A 451 13.91 -16.49 48.66
C THR A 451 14.53 -15.82 47.44
N PRO A 452 15.86 -15.89 47.26
CA PRO A 452 16.50 -15.34 46.07
C PRO A 452 16.34 -16.21 44.82
N ARG A 453 15.86 -17.45 44.94
CA ARG A 453 15.72 -18.32 43.76
C ARG A 453 14.52 -19.24 43.86
N ILE A 454 13.77 -19.32 42.76
CA ILE A 454 12.57 -20.15 42.65
C ILE A 454 12.62 -20.93 41.35
N ASP A 455 12.39 -22.23 41.49
CA ASP A 455 12.19 -23.15 40.37
C ASP A 455 10.82 -23.82 40.54
N ASN A 456 9.85 -23.42 39.72
CA ASN A 456 8.50 -23.96 39.67
C ASN A 456 8.28 -24.79 38.40
N THR A 457 9.33 -25.42 37.86
CA THR A 457 9.23 -26.22 36.63
C THR A 457 8.19 -27.34 36.81
N GLY A 458 7.18 -27.44 35.94
CA GLY A 458 6.10 -28.43 36.06
C GLY A 458 5.24 -28.37 37.34
N GLY A 459 5.51 -27.41 38.24
CA GLY A 459 4.89 -27.29 39.55
C GLY A 459 3.67 -26.38 39.58
N SER A 460 2.96 -26.34 40.70
CA SER A 460 1.87 -25.40 40.97
C SER A 460 2.17 -24.59 42.22
N LEU A 461 2.16 -23.26 42.11
CA LEU A 461 2.42 -22.32 43.19
C LEU A 461 1.34 -21.23 43.20
N THR A 462 0.66 -21.05 44.34
CA THR A 462 -0.34 -19.99 44.53
C THR A 462 0.02 -19.13 45.74
N VAL A 463 0.20 -17.82 45.54
CA VAL A 463 0.65 -16.87 46.57
C VAL A 463 -0.07 -15.53 46.48
N GLY A 464 -0.01 -14.72 47.53
CA GLY A 464 -0.65 -13.40 47.56
C GLY A 464 0.13 -12.34 46.78
N THR A 465 1.41 -12.18 47.14
CA THR A 465 2.40 -11.36 46.44
C THR A 465 3.69 -12.13 46.32
N MET A 466 4.50 -11.77 45.33
CA MET A 466 5.76 -12.44 45.08
C MET A 466 6.77 -11.44 44.54
N ALA A 467 7.91 -11.37 45.20
CA ALA A 467 9.08 -10.63 44.74
C ALA A 467 10.26 -11.59 44.68
N VAL A 468 10.92 -11.68 43.53
CA VAL A 468 12.07 -12.57 43.32
C VAL A 468 13.25 -11.74 42.85
N THR A 469 14.40 -11.93 43.50
CA THR A 469 15.67 -11.29 43.13
C THR A 469 16.77 -12.36 42.99
N GLY A 470 17.47 -12.46 41.86
CA GLY A 470 18.52 -13.47 41.71
C GLY A 470 18.95 -13.78 40.28
N GLU A 471 19.75 -14.82 40.04
CA GLU A 471 20.25 -15.09 38.68
C GLU A 471 19.19 -15.69 37.73
N ARG A 472 18.25 -16.47 38.26
CA ARG A 472 17.26 -17.18 37.42
C ARG A 472 15.93 -17.36 38.15
N PHE A 473 14.85 -17.16 37.42
CA PHE A 473 13.50 -17.60 37.77
C PHE A 473 12.99 -18.59 36.71
N SER A 474 12.41 -19.72 37.15
CA SER A 474 11.80 -20.72 36.25
C SER A 474 10.38 -21.05 36.68
N ASN A 475 9.46 -21.02 35.72
CA ASN A 475 8.09 -21.52 35.77
C ASN A 475 7.80 -22.40 34.53
N ALA A 476 8.84 -23.01 33.95
CA ALA A 476 8.72 -23.76 32.71
C ALA A 476 7.75 -24.96 32.88
N GLY A 477 6.70 -25.05 32.07
CA GLY A 477 5.65 -26.06 32.21
C GLY A 477 4.84 -25.99 33.52
N GLY A 478 5.10 -24.99 34.37
CA GLY A 478 4.47 -24.82 35.68
C GLY A 478 3.25 -23.90 35.65
N THR A 479 2.54 -23.81 36.77
CA THR A 479 1.47 -22.84 37.01
C THR A 479 1.82 -21.98 38.22
N LEU A 480 1.88 -20.67 38.02
CA LEU A 480 2.08 -19.67 39.06
C LEU A 480 0.89 -18.70 39.06
N ASN A 481 0.16 -18.67 40.17
CA ASN A 481 -0.94 -17.74 40.41
C ASN A 481 -0.58 -16.78 41.55
N VAL A 482 -0.51 -15.48 41.26
CA VAL A 482 -0.19 -14.41 42.21
C VAL A 482 -1.37 -13.45 42.31
N ALA A 483 -2.07 -13.45 43.44
CA ALA A 483 -3.35 -12.74 43.55
C ALA A 483 -3.22 -11.21 43.37
N ARG A 484 -2.13 -10.61 43.85
CA ARG A 484 -1.83 -9.17 43.75
C ARG A 484 -0.62 -8.96 42.83
N SER A 485 0.52 -8.54 43.34
CA SER A 485 1.68 -8.19 42.51
C SER A 485 2.72 -9.31 42.43
N PHE A 486 3.15 -9.62 41.21
CA PHE A 486 4.37 -10.36 40.93
C PHE A 486 5.45 -9.41 40.41
N SER A 487 6.60 -9.38 41.07
CA SER A 487 7.80 -8.68 40.61
C SER A 487 9.00 -9.62 40.53
N ALA A 488 9.72 -9.62 39.42
CA ALA A 488 11.00 -10.32 39.27
C ALA A 488 12.10 -9.35 38.86
N ASP A 489 13.23 -9.36 39.56
CA ASP A 489 14.47 -8.70 39.17
C ASP A 489 15.58 -9.77 39.08
N VAL A 490 15.78 -10.31 37.89
CA VAL A 490 16.57 -11.53 37.69
C VAL A 490 17.60 -11.47 36.58
N GLY A 491 18.52 -12.43 36.52
CA GLY A 491 19.39 -12.62 35.35
C GLY A 491 18.62 -13.14 34.13
N ARG A 492 17.79 -14.16 34.33
CA ARG A 492 16.93 -14.76 33.28
C ARG A 492 15.59 -15.17 33.84
N PHE A 493 14.52 -14.90 33.08
CA PHE A 493 13.15 -15.27 33.41
C PHE A 493 12.65 -16.33 32.41
N ASP A 494 12.12 -17.44 32.89
CA ASP A 494 11.67 -18.56 32.06
C ASP A 494 10.25 -19.00 32.42
N ASN A 495 9.29 -18.80 31.53
CA ASN A 495 7.90 -19.24 31.58
C ASN A 495 7.56 -20.15 30.38
N THR A 496 8.56 -20.84 29.83
CA THR A 496 8.38 -21.69 28.63
C THR A 496 7.36 -22.80 28.89
N GLY A 497 6.28 -22.86 28.10
CA GLY A 497 5.17 -23.82 28.31
C GLY A 497 4.40 -23.64 29.63
N GLY A 498 4.72 -22.59 30.40
CA GLY A 498 4.17 -22.33 31.73
C GLY A 498 2.98 -21.37 31.70
N THR A 499 2.25 -21.31 32.81
CA THR A 499 1.18 -20.34 33.04
C THR A 499 1.56 -19.45 34.21
N LEU A 500 1.61 -18.14 33.99
CA LEU A 500 1.76 -17.10 35.00
C LEU A 500 0.52 -16.20 34.98
N ARG A 501 -0.20 -16.14 36.10
CA ARG A 501 -1.29 -15.18 36.31
C ARG A 501 -0.96 -14.28 37.49
N ALA A 502 -1.02 -12.97 37.30
CA ALA A 502 -0.79 -11.99 38.34
C ALA A 502 -1.85 -10.89 38.34
N GLY A 503 -2.14 -10.29 39.50
CA GLY A 503 -2.93 -9.06 39.58
C GLY A 503 -2.22 -7.88 38.92
N SER A 504 -0.93 -7.70 39.19
CA SER A 504 -0.02 -6.82 38.45
C SER A 504 1.31 -7.53 38.17
N LEU A 505 1.92 -7.22 37.02
CA LEU A 505 3.11 -7.91 36.53
C LEU A 505 4.27 -6.93 36.31
N ALA A 506 5.39 -7.15 36.96
CA ALA A 506 6.64 -6.46 36.72
C ALA A 506 7.79 -7.47 36.54
N ILE A 507 8.45 -7.48 35.39
CA ILE A 507 9.60 -8.35 35.13
C ILE A 507 10.75 -7.48 34.65
N THR A 508 11.85 -7.52 35.37
CA THR A 508 13.15 -7.00 34.95
C THR A 508 14.11 -8.16 34.89
N ALA A 509 14.66 -8.43 33.71
CA ALA A 509 15.70 -9.42 33.52
C ALA A 509 16.93 -8.75 32.89
N THR A 510 18.14 -9.00 33.39
CA THR A 510 19.37 -8.47 32.75
C THR A 510 19.72 -9.24 31.47
N GLY A 511 19.23 -10.46 31.31
CA GLY A 511 19.28 -11.28 30.11
C GLY A 511 17.89 -11.47 29.49
N ASP A 512 17.54 -12.72 29.17
CA ASP A 512 16.33 -13.06 28.43
C ASP A 512 15.08 -13.23 29.33
N VAL A 513 13.92 -12.87 28.76
CA VAL A 513 12.59 -13.22 29.26
C VAL A 513 11.95 -14.17 28.26
N LEU A 514 11.70 -15.42 28.68
CA LEU A 514 11.15 -16.47 27.82
C LEU A 514 9.70 -16.77 28.22
N ASN A 515 8.81 -16.70 27.24
CA ASN A 515 7.39 -17.07 27.31
C ASN A 515 7.02 -17.93 26.10
N VAL A 516 7.96 -18.73 25.59
CA VAL A 516 7.75 -19.61 24.43
C VAL A 516 6.73 -20.68 24.80
N ASP A 517 5.66 -20.85 24.03
CA ASP A 517 4.52 -21.73 24.38
C ASP A 517 3.85 -21.42 25.74
N GLY A 518 4.22 -20.29 26.36
CA GLY A 518 3.78 -19.91 27.69
C GLY A 518 2.59 -18.95 27.66
N THR A 519 1.90 -18.85 28.79
CA THR A 519 0.88 -17.82 29.05
C THR A 519 1.35 -16.95 30.20
N SER A 520 1.37 -15.64 29.99
CA SER A 520 1.64 -14.63 31.03
C SER A 520 0.54 -13.58 31.01
N SER A 521 -0.24 -13.49 32.09
CA SER A 521 -1.38 -12.59 32.17
C SER A 521 -1.34 -11.70 33.42
N SER A 522 -1.58 -10.40 33.23
CA SER A 522 -1.78 -9.42 34.29
C SER A 522 -3.25 -8.96 34.32
N ALA A 523 -3.86 -8.87 35.50
CA ALA A 523 -5.21 -8.28 35.63
C ALA A 523 -5.19 -6.73 35.49
N SER A 524 -4.03 -6.11 35.72
CA SER A 524 -3.77 -4.68 35.59
C SER A 524 -2.66 -4.46 34.55
N ASN A 525 -1.72 -3.55 34.80
CA ASN A 525 -0.60 -3.29 33.89
C ASN A 525 0.45 -4.41 33.94
N ALA A 526 1.18 -4.58 32.83
CA ALA A 526 2.37 -5.41 32.75
C ALA A 526 3.58 -4.57 32.28
N TYR A 527 4.63 -4.56 33.09
CA TYR A 527 5.91 -3.91 32.78
C TYR A 527 6.98 -4.98 32.61
N ILE A 528 7.57 -5.08 31.42
CA ILE A 528 8.56 -6.11 31.10
C ILE A 528 9.80 -5.44 30.55
N THR A 529 10.97 -5.71 31.14
CA THR A 529 12.27 -5.25 30.66
C THR A 529 13.20 -6.45 30.59
N ALA A 530 13.66 -6.79 29.39
CA ALA A 530 14.69 -7.78 29.13
C ALA A 530 15.96 -7.06 28.64
N GLY A 531 17.11 -7.26 29.29
CA GLY A 531 18.39 -6.76 28.80
C GLY A 531 18.85 -7.49 27.54
N GLY A 532 18.41 -8.74 27.35
CA GLY A 532 18.56 -9.53 26.12
C GLY A 532 17.27 -9.55 25.30
N SER A 533 16.79 -10.76 24.98
CA SER A 533 15.57 -10.98 24.20
C SER A 533 14.32 -11.16 25.07
N LEU A 534 13.19 -10.64 24.61
CA LEU A 534 11.85 -11.03 25.07
C LEU A 534 11.25 -12.00 24.04
N ASP A 535 11.15 -13.28 24.39
CA ASP A 535 10.70 -14.32 23.47
C ASP A 535 9.30 -14.83 23.83
N ASN A 536 8.31 -14.45 23.03
CA ASN A 536 6.90 -14.86 23.08
C ASN A 536 6.53 -15.80 21.92
N THR A 537 7.49 -16.52 21.33
CA THR A 537 7.22 -17.40 20.19
C THR A 537 6.15 -18.43 20.54
N ARG A 538 5.03 -18.42 19.80
CA ARG A 538 3.82 -19.24 20.07
C ARG A 538 3.24 -19.11 21.49
N GLY A 539 3.65 -18.08 22.23
CA GLY A 539 3.17 -17.76 23.56
C GLY A 539 2.05 -16.72 23.54
N SER A 540 1.49 -16.45 24.72
CA SER A 540 0.48 -15.43 24.97
C SER A 540 0.93 -14.51 26.11
N MET A 541 0.94 -13.21 25.86
CA MET A 541 1.08 -12.16 26.87
C MET A 541 -0.15 -11.27 26.86
N ALA A 542 -0.83 -11.15 28.00
CA ALA A 542 -2.06 -10.38 28.10
C ALA A 542 -2.09 -9.47 29.33
N ALA A 543 -2.67 -8.28 29.21
CA ALA A 543 -2.91 -7.38 30.34
C ALA A 543 -4.31 -6.79 30.31
N GLY A 544 -4.99 -6.82 31.46
CA GLY A 544 -6.24 -6.10 31.71
C GLY A 544 -6.07 -4.58 31.82
N GLY A 545 -4.82 -4.09 31.79
CA GLY A 545 -4.43 -2.69 31.60
C GLY A 545 -3.46 -2.51 30.43
N ALA A 546 -2.44 -1.67 30.62
CA ALA A 546 -1.40 -1.40 29.62
C ALA A 546 -0.25 -2.42 29.67
N ILE A 547 0.39 -2.68 28.53
CA ILE A 547 1.67 -3.40 28.45
C ILE A 547 2.76 -2.42 27.99
N ASP A 548 3.85 -2.34 28.76
CA ASP A 548 5.08 -1.65 28.37
C ASP A 548 6.24 -2.66 28.42
N ALA A 549 6.65 -3.14 27.24
CA ALA A 549 7.68 -4.17 27.09
C ALA A 549 8.92 -3.61 26.38
N ARG A 550 10.08 -3.83 26.99
CA ARG A 550 11.39 -3.40 26.50
C ARG A 550 12.32 -4.61 26.36
N ALA A 551 13.00 -4.74 25.23
CA ALA A 551 14.05 -5.73 25.01
C ALA A 551 15.33 -5.05 24.53
N GLY A 552 16.49 -5.37 25.10
CA GLY A 552 17.77 -4.84 24.64
C GLY A 552 18.15 -5.33 23.25
N ASP A 553 17.72 -6.55 22.88
CA ASP A 553 18.03 -7.19 21.61
C ASP A 553 16.83 -7.43 20.70
N ALA A 554 16.01 -8.41 21.01
CA ALA A 554 14.93 -8.84 20.14
C ALA A 554 13.65 -9.06 20.93
N LEU A 555 12.54 -8.55 20.41
CA LEU A 555 11.21 -8.99 20.81
C LEU A 555 10.72 -9.98 19.76
N ARG A 556 10.67 -11.26 20.11
CA ARG A 556 10.16 -12.32 19.24
C ARG A 556 8.72 -12.63 19.62
N ASN A 557 7.81 -12.49 18.67
CA ASN A 557 6.39 -12.81 18.79
C ASN A 557 5.94 -13.70 17.62
N ALA A 558 6.84 -14.51 17.06
CA ALA A 558 6.52 -15.37 15.92
C ALA A 558 5.44 -16.39 16.31
N GLY A 559 4.29 -16.35 15.62
CA GLY A 559 3.11 -17.16 15.95
C GLY A 559 2.51 -16.92 17.35
N GLY A 560 2.96 -15.88 18.07
CA GLY A 560 2.51 -15.54 19.43
C GLY A 560 1.47 -14.41 19.45
N GLU A 561 0.90 -14.15 20.62
CA GLU A 561 -0.05 -13.06 20.86
C GLU A 561 0.42 -12.14 21.99
N VAL A 562 0.37 -10.83 21.76
CA VAL A 562 0.50 -9.79 22.79
C VAL A 562 -0.74 -8.89 22.76
N PHE A 563 -1.50 -8.88 23.86
CA PHE A 563 -2.78 -8.18 23.95
C PHE A 563 -2.84 -7.25 25.18
N ALA A 564 -3.21 -5.99 24.97
CA ALA A 564 -3.49 -5.03 26.03
C ALA A 564 -4.90 -4.44 25.89
N THR A 565 -5.65 -4.31 26.99
CA THR A 565 -6.95 -3.61 26.97
C THR A 565 -6.78 -2.09 26.93
N GLN A 566 -5.62 -1.58 27.36
CA GLN A 566 -5.24 -0.17 27.25
C GLN A 566 -4.04 -0.06 26.30
N GLY A 567 -3.08 0.84 26.58
CA GLY A 567 -1.93 1.06 25.70
C GLY A 567 -1.00 -0.14 25.59
N LEU A 568 -0.52 -0.42 24.37
CA LEU A 568 0.54 -1.40 24.11
C LEU A 568 1.79 -0.67 23.58
N ALA A 569 2.85 -0.64 24.38
CA ALA A 569 4.13 -0.04 24.01
C ALA A 569 5.22 -1.11 23.95
N LEU A 570 5.83 -1.28 22.78
CA LEU A 570 6.88 -2.26 22.53
C LEU A 570 8.16 -1.55 22.09
N ARG A 571 9.27 -1.80 22.79
CA ARG A 571 10.57 -1.23 22.44
C ARG A 571 11.62 -2.33 22.33
N ALA A 572 12.35 -2.40 21.23
CA ALA A 572 13.41 -3.39 21.04
C ALA A 572 14.50 -2.91 20.08
N ARG A 573 15.64 -3.60 19.99
CA ARG A 573 16.52 -3.40 18.83
C ARG A 573 15.90 -4.01 17.57
N SER A 574 15.26 -5.16 17.64
CA SER A 574 14.50 -5.77 16.53
C SER A 574 13.20 -6.38 17.03
N LEU A 575 12.17 -6.44 16.17
CA LEU A 575 10.89 -7.08 16.50
C LEU A 575 10.49 -8.04 15.39
N ASP A 576 10.20 -9.29 15.75
CA ASP A 576 9.74 -10.34 14.83
C ASP A 576 8.31 -10.75 15.21
N ASN A 577 7.33 -10.31 14.44
CA ASN A 577 5.91 -10.64 14.58
C ASN A 577 5.40 -11.58 13.48
N ARG A 578 6.27 -12.42 12.89
CA ARG A 578 5.86 -13.30 11.78
C ARG A 578 4.77 -14.28 12.19
N GLY A 579 3.63 -14.27 11.49
CA GLY A 579 2.45 -15.07 11.85
C GLY A 579 1.88 -14.77 13.24
N GLY A 580 2.38 -13.73 13.92
CA GLY A 580 2.00 -13.34 15.28
C GLY A 580 0.97 -12.22 15.29
N LYS A 581 0.50 -11.87 16.48
CA LYS A 581 -0.52 -10.85 16.71
C LYS A 581 -0.10 -9.89 17.81
N LEU A 582 -0.08 -8.61 17.51
CA LEU A 582 0.08 -7.51 18.47
C LEU A 582 -1.23 -6.71 18.46
N GLN A 583 -1.90 -6.58 19.59
CA GLN A 583 -3.22 -5.95 19.64
C GLN A 583 -3.42 -5.06 20.87
N SER A 584 -4.00 -3.88 20.64
CA SER A 584 -4.64 -3.06 21.69
C SER A 584 -6.16 -3.07 21.51
N ALA A 585 -6.91 -2.96 22.60
CA ALA A 585 -8.38 -2.92 22.54
C ALA A 585 -8.92 -1.59 21.98
N SER A 586 -10.23 -1.53 21.74
CA SER A 586 -10.93 -0.38 21.16
C SER A 586 -10.60 0.93 21.89
N GLY A 587 -10.23 1.96 21.13
CA GLY A 587 -9.82 3.27 21.62
C GLY A 587 -8.36 3.34 22.11
N ALA A 588 -7.66 2.22 22.25
CA ALA A 588 -6.33 2.21 22.85
C ALA A 588 -5.19 2.26 21.82
N ARG A 589 -4.14 3.03 22.13
CA ARG A 589 -2.96 3.23 21.28
C ARG A 589 -2.02 2.03 21.31
N LEU A 590 -1.42 1.73 20.15
CA LEU A 590 -0.32 0.78 20.01
C LEU A 590 0.91 1.51 19.46
N ASP A 591 2.03 1.45 20.18
CA ASP A 591 3.32 2.01 19.76
C ASP A 591 4.38 0.92 19.65
N VAL A 592 4.96 0.76 18.46
CA VAL A 592 6.13 -0.07 18.22
C VAL A 592 7.32 0.82 17.92
N ARG A 593 8.39 0.73 18.73
CA ARG A 593 9.65 1.43 18.49
C ARG A 593 10.80 0.46 18.43
N THR A 594 11.49 0.41 17.31
CA THR A 594 12.70 -0.40 17.14
C THR A 594 13.86 0.42 16.59
N THR A 595 15.09 0.06 16.96
CA THR A 595 16.30 0.66 16.38
C THR A 595 16.85 -0.13 15.18
N GLY A 596 16.20 -1.23 14.83
CA GLY A 596 16.52 -2.15 13.74
C GLY A 596 15.24 -2.55 13.00
N ALA A 597 15.21 -3.76 12.44
CA ALA A 597 14.08 -4.22 11.64
C ALA A 597 12.85 -4.60 12.49
N LEU A 598 11.68 -4.20 12.00
CA LEU A 598 10.37 -4.75 12.35
C LEU A 598 9.93 -5.71 11.24
N VAL A 599 9.72 -6.98 11.57
CA VAL A 599 9.22 -8.00 10.63
C VAL A 599 7.82 -8.40 11.03
N ASN A 600 6.86 -8.30 10.13
CA ASN A 600 5.44 -8.60 10.32
C ASN A 600 4.88 -9.48 9.20
N THR A 601 5.71 -10.30 8.55
CA THR A 601 5.23 -11.13 7.43
C THR A 601 4.22 -12.16 7.90
N ALA A 602 3.08 -12.23 7.20
CA ALA A 602 1.88 -12.98 7.62
C ALA A 602 1.38 -12.68 9.06
N GLY A 603 1.86 -11.61 9.69
CA GLY A 603 1.49 -11.19 11.04
C GLY A 603 0.43 -10.09 11.04
N ALA A 604 -0.10 -9.78 12.23
CA ALA A 604 -1.10 -8.76 12.46
C ALA A 604 -0.67 -7.77 13.56
N ILE A 605 -0.70 -6.48 13.25
CA ILE A 605 -0.53 -5.37 14.20
C ILE A 605 -1.84 -4.58 14.20
N LEU A 606 -2.62 -4.69 15.27
CA LEU A 606 -4.01 -4.25 15.33
C LEU A 606 -4.18 -3.22 16.46
N ALA A 607 -4.19 -1.93 16.11
CA ALA A 607 -4.46 -0.88 17.08
C ALA A 607 -5.96 -0.56 17.13
N GLY A 608 -6.57 -0.68 18.31
CA GLY A 608 -7.96 -0.25 18.50
C GLY A 608 -8.14 1.28 18.55
N GLY A 609 -7.05 2.05 18.58
CA GLY A 609 -6.98 3.50 18.42
C GLY A 609 -5.90 3.88 17.40
N ASP A 610 -4.94 4.72 17.80
CA ASP A 610 -3.79 5.09 16.95
C ASP A 610 -2.70 4.00 16.92
N LEU A 611 -2.08 3.81 15.76
CA LEU A 611 -0.88 2.97 15.58
C LEU A 611 0.33 3.85 15.24
N GLY A 612 1.34 3.83 16.10
CA GLY A 612 2.66 4.43 15.84
C GLY A 612 3.72 3.36 15.62
N ILE A 613 4.44 3.42 14.50
CA ILE A 613 5.57 2.55 14.19
C ILE A 613 6.80 3.42 13.93
N GLU A 614 7.85 3.21 14.71
CA GLU A 614 9.18 3.79 14.47
C GLU A 614 10.19 2.64 14.36
N ALA A 615 10.93 2.54 13.26
CA ALA A 615 11.88 1.44 13.04
C ALA A 615 13.04 1.85 12.12
N GLU A 616 14.08 1.02 12.04
CA GLU A 616 15.09 1.16 10.97
C GLU A 616 14.49 0.72 9.63
N GLY A 617 13.77 -0.40 9.59
CA GLY A 617 13.05 -0.87 8.41
C GLY A 617 11.84 -1.68 8.82
N PHE A 618 10.85 -1.78 7.94
CA PHE A 618 9.61 -2.48 8.21
C PHE A 618 9.27 -3.42 7.05
N ASP A 619 9.32 -4.72 7.32
CA ASP A 619 8.87 -5.77 6.42
C ASP A 619 7.46 -6.21 6.82
N ASN A 620 6.47 -5.72 6.08
CA ASN A 620 5.05 -6.05 6.20
C ASN A 620 4.58 -6.92 5.01
N ALA A 621 5.48 -7.64 4.33
CA ALA A 621 5.11 -8.43 3.17
C ALA A 621 4.11 -9.54 3.54
N GLY A 622 2.93 -9.52 2.91
CA GLY A 622 1.81 -10.42 3.23
C GLY A 622 1.25 -10.26 4.66
N GLY A 623 1.67 -9.22 5.39
CA GLY A 623 1.22 -8.90 6.74
C GLY A 623 0.13 -7.83 6.78
N SER A 624 -0.37 -7.54 7.98
CA SER A 624 -1.36 -6.48 8.22
C SER A 624 -0.95 -5.57 9.38
N ALA A 625 -1.02 -4.26 9.16
CA ALA A 625 -0.90 -3.24 10.19
C ALA A 625 -2.06 -2.24 10.05
N THR A 626 -2.99 -2.29 11.01
CA THR A 626 -4.26 -1.55 10.94
C THR A 626 -4.52 -0.73 12.20
N ALA A 627 -5.09 0.46 12.03
CA ALA A 627 -5.50 1.34 13.12
C ALA A 627 -6.98 1.72 13.01
N ALA A 628 -7.72 1.69 14.11
CA ALA A 628 -9.11 2.19 14.13
C ALA A 628 -9.19 3.72 14.08
N ALA A 629 -8.09 4.43 14.37
CA ALA A 629 -7.94 5.87 14.19
C ALA A 629 -6.84 6.17 13.16
N ALA A 630 -5.69 6.74 13.55
CA ALA A 630 -4.60 7.09 12.63
C ALA A 630 -3.45 6.08 12.64
N LEU A 631 -2.77 5.90 11.50
CA LEU A 631 -1.53 5.13 11.35
C LEU A 631 -0.36 6.05 10.98
N SER A 632 0.70 6.03 11.79
CA SER A 632 1.95 6.73 11.51
C SER A 632 3.12 5.74 11.47
N VAL A 633 3.79 5.67 10.34
CA VAL A 633 4.97 4.81 10.09
C VAL A 633 6.15 5.70 9.78
N ARG A 634 7.16 5.71 10.65
CA ARG A 634 8.37 6.53 10.51
C ARG A 634 9.62 5.65 10.53
N LEU A 635 10.22 5.46 9.36
CA LEU A 635 11.36 4.58 9.14
C LEU A 635 12.59 5.38 8.73
N ARG A 636 13.78 4.89 9.08
CA ARG A 636 15.06 5.40 8.56
C ARG A 636 15.49 4.71 7.26
N GLY A 637 14.96 3.52 7.02
CA GLY A 637 15.22 2.64 5.88
C GLY A 637 13.93 2.25 5.16
N ALA A 638 13.93 1.06 4.56
CA ALA A 638 12.90 0.60 3.64
C ALA A 638 11.58 0.18 4.32
N LEU A 639 10.46 0.41 3.61
CA LEU A 639 9.18 -0.24 3.85
C LEU A 639 8.89 -1.26 2.74
N ASP A 640 8.81 -2.53 3.08
CA ASP A 640 8.29 -3.58 2.19
C ASP A 640 6.84 -3.91 2.61
N ASN A 641 5.87 -3.48 1.82
CA ASN A 641 4.45 -3.77 1.99
C ASN A 641 3.92 -4.63 0.83
N ARG A 642 4.78 -5.40 0.14
CA ARG A 642 4.34 -6.22 -0.99
C ARG A 642 3.32 -7.26 -0.54
N THR A 643 2.18 -7.36 -1.24
CA THR A 643 1.04 -8.21 -0.85
C THR A 643 0.47 -7.94 0.56
N GLY A 644 0.96 -6.91 1.26
CA GLY A 644 0.58 -6.55 2.62
C GLY A 644 -0.50 -5.47 2.69
N THR A 645 -0.96 -5.18 3.90
CA THR A 645 -1.95 -4.13 4.18
C THR A 645 -1.46 -3.18 5.25
N LEU A 646 -1.50 -1.87 4.94
CA LEU A 646 -1.39 -0.75 5.87
C LEU A 646 -2.68 0.05 5.79
N ALA A 647 -3.48 0.12 6.86
CA ALA A 647 -4.76 0.80 6.79
C ALA A 647 -5.14 1.53 8.07
N ALA A 648 -5.86 2.64 7.93
CA ALA A 648 -6.39 3.40 9.05
C ALA A 648 -7.69 4.12 8.69
N ASN A 649 -8.55 4.36 9.68
CA ASN A 649 -9.81 5.06 9.42
C ASN A 649 -9.61 6.56 9.19
N THR A 650 -8.79 7.25 9.98
CA THR A 650 -8.72 8.73 9.95
C THR A 650 -7.53 9.30 9.19
N GLY A 651 -6.52 8.49 8.88
CA GLY A 651 -5.37 8.91 8.07
C GLY A 651 -4.18 7.97 8.18
N VAL A 652 -3.37 7.91 7.12
CA VAL A 652 -2.13 7.15 7.05
C VAL A 652 -0.99 8.08 6.68
N ALA A 653 0.07 8.10 7.48
CA ALA A 653 1.31 8.80 7.20
C ALA A 653 2.48 7.83 7.18
N VAL A 654 3.22 7.80 6.08
CA VAL A 654 4.42 6.98 5.89
C VAL A 654 5.60 7.89 5.58
N THR A 655 6.66 7.77 6.37
CA THR A 655 7.98 8.34 6.06
C THR A 655 8.99 7.20 6.06
N ALA A 656 9.70 7.01 4.94
CA ALA A 656 10.67 5.92 4.78
C ALA A 656 11.78 6.31 3.82
N LYS A 657 12.83 5.50 3.72
CA LYS A 657 13.84 5.69 2.66
C LYS A 657 13.27 5.34 1.29
N ASN A 658 12.65 4.17 1.17
CA ASN A 658 11.92 3.73 -0.03
C ASN A 658 10.66 2.97 0.39
N LEU A 659 9.74 2.79 -0.56
CA LEU A 659 8.51 2.02 -0.36
C LEU A 659 8.34 1.03 -1.52
N SER A 660 8.22 -0.26 -1.21
CA SER A 660 7.67 -1.26 -2.13
C SER A 660 6.28 -1.66 -1.67
N ASN A 661 5.27 -1.36 -2.49
CA ASN A 661 3.87 -1.68 -2.28
C ASN A 661 3.33 -2.59 -3.40
N ALA A 662 4.20 -3.38 -4.05
CA ALA A 662 3.78 -4.18 -5.18
C ALA A 662 2.71 -5.22 -4.78
N SER A 663 1.56 -5.21 -5.46
CA SER A 663 0.35 -5.98 -5.09
C SER A 663 -0.13 -5.77 -3.64
N GLY A 664 0.35 -4.74 -2.95
CA GLY A 664 -0.02 -4.37 -1.59
C GLY A 664 -1.10 -3.29 -1.55
N SER A 665 -1.56 -2.95 -0.35
CA SER A 665 -2.54 -1.89 -0.10
C SER A 665 -2.09 -0.97 1.02
N ILE A 666 -2.06 0.34 0.75
CA ILE A 666 -1.97 1.40 1.75
C ILE A 666 -3.21 2.29 1.61
N ALA A 667 -4.04 2.32 2.66
CA ALA A 667 -5.36 2.92 2.57
C ALA A 667 -5.74 3.79 3.79
N ALA A 668 -6.13 5.04 3.54
CA ALA A 668 -6.83 5.88 4.52
C ALA A 668 -8.34 5.88 4.22
N ILE A 669 -9.14 5.24 5.06
CA ILE A 669 -10.55 4.95 4.74
C ILE A 669 -11.41 6.22 4.71
N HIS A 670 -11.26 7.12 5.67
CA HIS A 670 -12.03 8.37 5.80
C HIS A 670 -11.15 9.63 5.88
N GLY A 671 -9.86 9.50 5.61
CA GLY A 671 -8.89 10.58 5.80
C GLY A 671 -7.85 10.65 4.69
N ASP A 672 -6.75 11.34 4.98
CA ASP A 672 -5.67 11.55 4.02
C ASP A 672 -4.63 10.43 4.06
N LEU A 673 -4.04 10.12 2.89
CA LEU A 673 -2.83 9.33 2.75
C LEU A 673 -1.65 10.26 2.45
N ARG A 674 -0.60 10.23 3.27
CA ARG A 674 0.67 10.93 3.02
C ARG A 674 1.81 9.92 2.98
N VAL A 675 2.52 9.86 1.86
CA VAL A 675 3.71 9.02 1.67
C VAL A 675 4.87 9.94 1.31
N ALA A 676 5.89 9.98 2.17
CA ALA A 676 7.13 10.70 1.91
C ALA A 676 8.29 9.71 1.91
N THR A 677 9.01 9.61 0.80
CA THR A 677 10.22 8.81 0.70
C THR A 677 11.43 9.64 0.28
N ASP A 678 12.63 9.22 0.69
CA ASP A 678 13.88 9.84 0.23
C ASP A 678 14.19 9.38 -1.21
N ASP A 679 14.03 8.09 -1.47
CA ASP A 679 14.16 7.42 -2.77
C ASP A 679 12.77 7.20 -3.39
N GLY A 680 12.61 6.17 -4.22
CA GLY A 680 11.38 5.91 -4.98
C GLY A 680 10.26 5.16 -4.23
N VAL A 681 9.08 5.24 -4.83
CA VAL A 681 7.89 4.44 -4.50
C VAL A 681 7.62 3.46 -5.63
N ASP A 682 7.53 2.16 -5.32
CA ASP A 682 7.07 1.12 -6.24
C ASP A 682 5.66 0.67 -5.83
N ASN A 683 4.66 0.98 -6.63
CA ASN A 683 3.26 0.61 -6.46
C ASN A 683 2.78 -0.36 -7.56
N ALA A 684 3.66 -1.21 -8.10
CA ALA A 684 3.31 -2.12 -9.19
C ALA A 684 2.14 -3.06 -8.82
N ALA A 685 1.03 -3.02 -9.55
CA ALA A 685 -0.21 -3.75 -9.22
C ALA A 685 -0.76 -3.49 -7.78
N GLY A 686 -0.23 -2.48 -7.09
CA GLY A 686 -0.59 -2.12 -5.72
C GLY A 686 -1.65 -1.02 -5.65
N LYS A 687 -2.06 -0.67 -4.43
CA LYS A 687 -3.03 0.41 -4.15
C LYS A 687 -2.47 1.39 -3.13
N LEU A 688 -2.48 2.67 -3.49
CA LEU A 688 -2.27 3.82 -2.61
C LEU A 688 -3.53 4.69 -2.68
N GLN A 689 -4.42 4.57 -1.70
CA GLN A 689 -5.75 5.18 -1.79
C GLN A 689 -6.19 5.89 -0.52
N ALA A 690 -6.97 6.96 -0.70
CA ALA A 690 -7.61 7.70 0.38
C ALA A 690 -9.04 8.12 -0.02
N GLU A 691 -9.97 8.22 0.93
CA GLU A 691 -11.20 9.01 0.70
C GLU A 691 -10.87 10.52 0.70
N GLY A 692 -9.90 10.94 1.52
CA GLY A 692 -9.35 12.29 1.54
C GLY A 692 -8.28 12.53 0.46
N SER A 693 -7.25 13.29 0.80
CA SER A 693 -6.16 13.64 -0.11
C SER A 693 -5.10 12.55 -0.13
N THR A 694 -4.58 12.20 -1.31
CA THR A 694 -3.40 11.34 -1.46
C THR A 694 -2.21 12.19 -1.89
N VAL A 695 -1.21 12.30 -1.02
CA VAL A 695 0.02 13.07 -1.25
C VAL A 695 1.21 12.13 -1.23
N ILE A 696 1.96 12.09 -2.33
CA ILE A 696 3.16 11.27 -2.49
C ILE A 696 4.31 12.20 -2.85
N ALA A 697 5.37 12.20 -2.03
CA ALA A 697 6.60 12.95 -2.27
C ALA A 697 7.80 11.98 -2.25
N ALA A 698 8.40 11.71 -3.40
CA ALA A 698 9.40 10.65 -3.58
C ALA A 698 10.41 11.02 -4.66
N SER A 699 11.58 10.37 -4.71
CA SER A 699 12.50 10.47 -5.85
C SER A 699 12.11 9.45 -6.93
N GLY A 700 10.93 9.66 -7.52
CA GLY A 700 10.35 8.79 -8.54
C GLY A 700 9.20 7.91 -8.03
N VAL A 701 8.24 7.63 -8.91
CA VAL A 701 7.03 6.86 -8.58
C VAL A 701 6.73 5.87 -9.69
N GLY A 702 6.85 4.57 -9.41
CA GLY A 702 6.32 3.51 -10.26
C GLY A 702 4.91 3.15 -9.83
N ASN A 703 3.96 3.22 -10.76
CA ASN A 703 2.56 2.84 -10.60
C ASN A 703 2.12 1.87 -11.71
N VAL A 704 3.03 1.00 -12.17
CA VAL A 704 2.77 0.07 -13.28
C VAL A 704 1.63 -0.89 -12.92
N ALA A 705 0.55 -0.87 -13.69
CA ALA A 705 -0.68 -1.62 -13.41
C ALA A 705 -1.27 -1.38 -11.98
N GLY A 706 -0.81 -0.34 -11.28
CA GLY A 706 -1.22 0.01 -9.92
C GLY A 706 -2.31 1.07 -9.90
N THR A 707 -2.81 1.38 -8.70
CA THR A 707 -3.80 2.43 -8.47
C THR A 707 -3.32 3.43 -7.44
N ILE A 708 -3.38 4.71 -7.79
CA ILE A 708 -3.22 5.85 -6.88
C ILE A 708 -4.52 6.65 -6.93
N SER A 709 -5.23 6.79 -5.81
CA SER A 709 -6.53 7.49 -5.82
C SER A 709 -6.79 8.33 -4.58
N GLY A 710 -7.57 9.40 -4.75
CA GLY A 710 -7.99 10.29 -3.66
C GLY A 710 -9.11 11.23 -4.07
N ARG A 711 -9.68 11.98 -3.13
CA ARG A 711 -10.46 13.17 -3.46
C ARG A 711 -9.59 14.17 -4.23
N SER A 712 -8.39 14.43 -3.73
CA SER A 712 -7.32 15.10 -4.46
C SER A 712 -6.07 14.22 -4.49
N VAL A 713 -5.27 14.35 -5.53
CA VAL A 713 -3.98 13.66 -5.67
C VAL A 713 -2.88 14.69 -5.91
N THR A 714 -1.79 14.57 -5.17
CA THR A 714 -0.56 15.35 -5.39
C THR A 714 0.62 14.39 -5.44
N LEU A 715 1.30 14.37 -6.57
CA LEU A 715 2.49 13.57 -6.84
C LEU A 715 3.66 14.52 -7.07
N ASP A 716 4.62 14.53 -6.15
CA ASP A 716 5.90 15.23 -6.31
C ASP A 716 7.01 14.17 -6.40
N ALA A 717 7.47 13.91 -7.63
CA ALA A 717 8.56 12.99 -7.90
C ALA A 717 9.95 13.67 -7.85
N ARG A 718 10.04 14.93 -7.37
CA ARG A 718 11.29 15.69 -7.18
C ARG A 718 12.18 15.74 -8.42
N GLY A 719 11.56 15.83 -9.60
CA GLY A 719 12.26 15.83 -10.90
C GLY A 719 12.70 14.46 -11.42
N HIS A 720 12.33 13.36 -10.74
CA HIS A 720 12.54 11.98 -11.20
C HIS A 720 11.31 11.42 -11.91
N ALA A 721 11.48 10.28 -12.59
CA ALA A 721 10.45 9.72 -13.45
C ALA A 721 9.20 9.24 -12.68
N VAL A 722 8.05 9.38 -13.33
CA VAL A 722 6.78 8.75 -12.93
C VAL A 722 6.39 7.76 -14.03
N ASP A 723 6.23 6.49 -13.68
CA ASP A 723 5.80 5.43 -14.59
C ASP A 723 4.40 4.94 -14.20
N ASN A 724 3.39 5.38 -14.96
CA ASN A 724 2.00 4.98 -14.85
C ASN A 724 1.60 4.01 -15.98
N THR A 725 2.53 3.21 -16.53
CA THR A 725 2.23 2.24 -17.60
C THR A 725 1.15 1.25 -17.16
N GLN A 726 0.05 1.16 -17.90
CA GLN A 726 -1.15 0.36 -17.53
C GLN A 726 -1.76 0.69 -16.15
N GLY A 727 -1.27 1.74 -15.49
CA GLY A 727 -1.68 2.15 -14.16
C GLY A 727 -2.82 3.16 -14.20
N THR A 728 -3.37 3.43 -13.02
CA THR A 728 -4.46 4.38 -12.81
C THR A 728 -4.08 5.39 -11.73
N VAL A 729 -4.13 6.68 -12.07
CA VAL A 729 -4.05 7.80 -11.12
C VAL A 729 -5.33 8.61 -11.23
N VAL A 730 -6.18 8.59 -10.20
CA VAL A 730 -7.51 9.23 -10.23
C VAL A 730 -7.73 10.14 -9.03
N ALA A 731 -8.09 11.39 -9.31
CA ALA A 731 -8.56 12.35 -8.31
C ALA A 731 -10.04 12.70 -8.55
N ALA A 732 -10.85 12.76 -7.50
CA ALA A 732 -12.25 13.21 -7.62
C ALA A 732 -12.38 14.71 -7.91
N THR A 733 -11.44 15.55 -7.47
CA THR A 733 -11.51 17.02 -7.60
C THR A 733 -10.29 17.65 -8.25
N THR A 734 -9.08 17.36 -7.78
CA THR A 734 -7.87 18.02 -8.29
C THR A 734 -6.69 17.07 -8.33
N LEU A 735 -5.90 17.15 -9.41
CA LEU A 735 -4.69 16.37 -9.60
C LEU A 735 -3.51 17.28 -9.92
N GLY A 736 -2.48 17.24 -9.09
CA GLY A 736 -1.20 17.88 -9.36
C GLY A 736 -0.10 16.83 -9.49
N LEU A 737 0.69 16.89 -10.56
CA LEU A 737 1.80 15.98 -10.82
C LEU A 737 3.03 16.80 -11.21
N GLN A 738 4.07 16.73 -10.40
CA GLN A 738 5.40 17.29 -10.66
C GLN A 738 6.41 16.16 -10.79
N SER A 739 7.08 16.04 -11.93
CA SER A 739 8.02 14.93 -12.18
C SER A 739 9.17 15.32 -13.11
N GLY A 740 10.07 14.36 -13.33
CA GLY A 740 10.87 14.27 -14.54
C GLY A 740 10.03 13.64 -15.65
N GLU A 741 10.60 12.67 -16.37
CA GLU A 741 9.88 11.94 -17.42
C GLU A 741 8.60 11.30 -16.88
N LEU A 742 7.49 11.48 -17.60
CA LEU A 742 6.20 10.88 -17.27
C LEU A 742 5.83 9.86 -18.36
N THR A 743 5.69 8.59 -17.97
CA THR A 743 5.16 7.54 -18.85
C THR A 743 3.74 7.19 -18.42
N ASN A 744 2.77 7.39 -19.29
CA ASN A 744 1.36 7.04 -19.13
C ASN A 744 0.89 6.12 -20.27
N ASP A 745 1.80 5.31 -20.81
CA ASP A 745 1.50 4.40 -21.92
C ASP A 745 0.49 3.33 -21.49
N ALA A 746 -0.64 3.25 -22.21
CA ALA A 746 -1.79 2.43 -21.83
C ALA A 746 -2.30 2.68 -20.40
N GLY A 747 -1.93 3.81 -19.78
CA GLY A 747 -2.34 4.20 -18.43
C GLY A 747 -3.47 5.23 -18.45
N LEU A 748 -4.03 5.51 -17.27
CA LEU A 748 -5.04 6.54 -17.03
C LEU A 748 -4.56 7.52 -15.96
N ILE A 749 -4.57 8.82 -16.28
CA ILE A 749 -4.45 9.92 -15.33
C ILE A 749 -5.70 10.77 -15.45
N GLN A 750 -6.51 10.83 -14.39
CA GLN A 750 -7.81 11.49 -14.42
C GLN A 750 -8.05 12.40 -13.20
N SER A 751 -8.64 13.56 -13.44
CA SER A 751 -9.16 14.46 -12.41
C SER A 751 -10.63 14.77 -12.67
N GLY A 752 -11.49 14.74 -11.64
CA GLY A 752 -12.88 15.20 -11.75
C GLY A 752 -13.03 16.72 -11.81
N GLY A 753 -11.98 17.48 -11.51
CA GLY A 753 -11.89 18.93 -11.69
C GLY A 753 -10.56 19.31 -12.33
N ALA A 754 -9.89 20.37 -11.87
CA ALA A 754 -8.67 20.86 -12.51
C ALA A 754 -7.48 19.89 -12.39
N MET A 755 -6.59 19.93 -13.37
CA MET A 755 -5.38 19.12 -13.43
C MET A 755 -4.16 19.96 -13.84
N THR A 756 -3.03 19.71 -13.19
CA THR A 756 -1.73 20.32 -13.51
C THR A 756 -0.69 19.21 -13.61
N ILE A 757 -0.03 19.09 -14.75
CA ILE A 757 1.10 18.19 -14.97
C ILE A 757 2.32 19.02 -15.38
N ASP A 758 3.41 18.87 -14.64
CA ASP A 758 4.63 19.64 -14.81
C ASP A 758 5.84 18.70 -14.80
N THR A 759 6.39 18.41 -15.98
CA THR A 759 7.62 17.64 -16.14
C THR A 759 8.85 18.53 -16.40
N GLY A 760 8.69 19.86 -16.27
CA GLY A 760 9.69 20.84 -16.64
C GLY A 760 10.06 20.72 -18.12
N THR A 761 11.27 20.21 -18.41
CA THR A 761 11.75 19.99 -19.78
C THR A 761 11.81 18.51 -20.16
N ALA A 762 11.36 17.60 -19.28
CA ALA A 762 11.35 16.17 -19.53
C ALA A 762 10.12 15.75 -20.33
N ARG A 763 10.21 14.62 -21.02
CA ARG A 763 9.18 14.12 -21.94
C ARG A 763 7.94 13.59 -21.20
N ILE A 764 6.78 13.71 -21.83
CA ILE A 764 5.56 12.95 -21.50
C ILE A 764 5.31 11.92 -22.62
N SER A 765 5.21 10.64 -22.26
CA SER A 765 4.71 9.58 -23.15
C SER A 765 3.28 9.23 -22.72
N ASN A 766 2.30 9.41 -23.61
CA ASN A 766 0.89 9.16 -23.38
C ASN A 766 0.30 8.34 -24.54
N ARG A 767 0.86 7.16 -24.80
CA ARG A 767 0.51 6.37 -25.98
C ARG A 767 -0.52 5.30 -25.70
N ARG A 768 -1.19 4.83 -26.76
CA ARG A 768 -2.07 3.63 -26.75
C ARG A 768 -3.13 3.67 -25.64
N ALA A 769 -3.85 4.79 -25.52
CA ALA A 769 -4.89 4.98 -24.50
C ALA A 769 -5.96 3.87 -24.50
N VAL A 770 -6.27 3.33 -25.69
CA VAL A 770 -7.24 2.24 -25.88
C VAL A 770 -6.80 0.90 -25.27
N ASP A 771 -5.52 0.73 -24.95
CA ASP A 771 -4.97 -0.50 -24.36
C ASP A 771 -5.10 -0.53 -22.82
N HIS A 772 -5.58 0.55 -22.19
CA HIS A 772 -5.93 0.53 -20.77
C HIS A 772 -7.03 -0.53 -20.51
N PHE A 773 -7.08 -1.10 -19.31
CA PHE A 773 -7.89 -2.30 -19.05
C PHE A 773 -9.41 -2.12 -19.30
N ASP A 774 -9.92 -0.89 -19.18
CA ASP A 774 -11.31 -0.50 -19.46
C ASP A 774 -11.50 0.24 -20.80
N ARG A 775 -10.43 0.36 -21.60
CA ARG A 775 -10.34 1.12 -22.86
C ARG A 775 -10.56 2.63 -22.74
N GLN A 776 -10.45 3.19 -21.54
CA GLN A 776 -10.59 4.62 -21.24
C GLN A 776 -9.28 5.21 -20.69
N GLY A 777 -8.13 4.88 -21.30
CA GLY A 777 -6.84 5.44 -20.90
C GLY A 777 -6.61 6.89 -21.38
N GLY A 778 -5.42 7.42 -21.08
CA GLY A 778 -4.99 8.77 -21.44
C GLY A 778 -4.94 9.74 -20.26
N ILE A 779 -4.93 11.04 -20.55
CA ILE A 779 -4.92 12.14 -19.58
C ILE A 779 -6.24 12.90 -19.70
N THR A 780 -7.05 12.91 -18.64
CA THR A 780 -8.41 13.48 -18.68
C THR A 780 -8.70 14.41 -17.50
N SER A 781 -9.14 15.63 -17.79
CA SER A 781 -9.49 16.64 -16.78
C SER A 781 -10.98 17.01 -16.85
N GLY A 782 -11.69 16.91 -15.73
CA GLY A 782 -13.06 17.38 -15.58
C GLY A 782 -13.17 18.90 -15.44
N GLY A 783 -12.04 19.61 -15.31
CA GLY A 783 -11.93 21.07 -15.33
C GLY A 783 -10.84 21.51 -16.32
N ALA A 784 -10.06 22.53 -15.95
CA ALA A 784 -8.94 22.99 -16.77
C ALA A 784 -7.77 21.99 -16.69
N LEU A 785 -7.01 21.85 -17.77
CA LEU A 785 -5.79 21.06 -17.85
C LEU A 785 -4.62 21.98 -18.22
N TRP A 786 -3.61 22.06 -17.35
CA TRP A 786 -2.34 22.72 -17.66
C TRP A 786 -1.23 21.68 -17.76
N LEU A 787 -0.55 21.64 -18.90
CA LEU A 787 0.59 20.78 -19.18
C LEU A 787 1.83 21.64 -19.38
N ARG A 788 2.89 21.42 -18.60
CA ARG A 788 4.22 21.95 -18.89
C ARG A 788 5.22 20.82 -19.03
N SER A 789 5.88 20.72 -20.19
CA SER A 789 6.78 19.60 -20.46
C SER A 789 7.88 19.89 -21.48
N GLY A 790 8.76 18.90 -21.65
CA GLY A 790 9.52 18.72 -22.89
C GLY A 790 8.59 18.28 -24.03
N GLU A 791 9.05 17.31 -24.81
CA GLU A 791 8.22 16.70 -25.87
C GLU A 791 7.04 15.93 -25.27
N VAL A 792 5.87 16.00 -25.89
CA VAL A 792 4.70 15.17 -25.58
C VAL A 792 4.45 14.21 -26.73
N ASP A 793 4.36 12.92 -26.45
CA ASP A 793 3.98 11.90 -27.43
C ASP A 793 2.64 11.28 -27.06
N ASN A 794 1.63 11.67 -27.81
CA ASN A 794 0.25 11.24 -27.73
C ASN A 794 -0.11 10.27 -28.87
N THR A 795 0.85 9.46 -29.37
CA THR A 795 0.59 8.51 -30.46
C THR A 795 -0.44 7.45 -30.06
N GLY A 796 -1.60 7.44 -30.72
CA GLY A 796 -2.75 6.61 -30.32
C GLY A 796 -3.24 6.89 -28.89
N GLY A 797 -2.93 8.06 -28.36
CA GLY A 797 -3.25 8.53 -27.01
C GLY A 797 -4.50 9.39 -26.95
N PHE A 798 -4.85 9.81 -25.73
CA PHE A 798 -5.94 10.76 -25.48
C PHE A 798 -5.49 11.79 -24.44
N ILE A 799 -5.65 13.07 -24.76
CA ILE A 799 -5.49 14.20 -23.83
C ILE A 799 -6.75 15.05 -23.93
N GLY A 800 -7.49 15.20 -22.83
CA GLY A 800 -8.80 15.86 -22.84
C GLY A 800 -9.05 16.75 -21.62
N ALA A 801 -9.74 17.87 -21.83
CA ALA A 801 -10.24 18.73 -20.76
C ALA A 801 -11.68 19.18 -21.02
N LYS A 802 -12.51 19.24 -19.96
CA LYS A 802 -13.86 19.83 -20.03
C LYS A 802 -13.88 21.35 -19.96
N ALA A 803 -12.81 21.96 -19.43
CA ALA A 803 -12.58 23.41 -19.53
C ALA A 803 -11.33 23.65 -20.40
N SER A 804 -10.59 24.73 -20.17
CA SER A 804 -9.42 25.05 -21.01
C SER A 804 -8.34 23.96 -20.94
N LEU A 805 -7.70 23.71 -22.07
CA LEU A 805 -6.48 22.90 -22.17
C LEU A 805 -5.35 23.81 -22.64
N ASP A 806 -4.37 24.04 -21.77
CA ASP A 806 -3.19 24.84 -22.04
C ASP A 806 -1.94 23.96 -21.96
N ALA A 807 -1.29 23.72 -23.10
CA ALA A 807 -0.08 22.91 -23.20
C ALA A 807 1.12 23.77 -23.59
N ASP A 808 2.08 23.88 -22.68
CA ASP A 808 3.35 24.57 -22.83
C ASP A 808 4.48 23.52 -22.92
N THR A 809 4.91 23.20 -24.13
CA THR A 809 5.74 22.02 -24.44
C THR A 809 6.96 22.39 -25.28
N ARG A 810 7.87 21.44 -25.53
CA ARG A 810 9.00 21.58 -26.48
C ARG A 810 8.74 20.93 -27.85
N GLY A 811 7.51 20.47 -28.06
CA GLY A 811 7.09 19.66 -29.21
C GLY A 811 5.94 18.75 -28.81
N LEU A 812 5.02 18.47 -29.73
CA LEU A 812 3.87 17.61 -29.46
C LEU A 812 3.58 16.72 -30.67
N VAL A 813 3.62 15.41 -30.46
CA VAL A 813 3.23 14.38 -31.44
C VAL A 813 1.85 13.86 -31.08
N ASN A 814 0.84 14.19 -31.88
CA ASN A 814 -0.52 13.68 -31.83
C ASN A 814 -0.81 12.83 -33.09
N ALA A 815 -0.16 11.66 -33.20
CA ALA A 815 -0.19 10.85 -34.41
C ALA A 815 -0.98 9.54 -34.25
N GLN A 816 -1.24 8.87 -35.38
CA GLN A 816 -1.78 7.49 -35.44
C GLN A 816 -3.08 7.29 -34.61
N GLY A 817 -4.06 8.17 -34.80
CA GLY A 817 -5.33 8.12 -34.05
C GLY A 817 -5.25 8.75 -32.65
N GLY A 818 -4.18 9.48 -32.33
CA GLY A 818 -4.11 10.33 -31.15
C GLY A 818 -5.19 11.41 -31.15
N VAL A 819 -5.72 11.74 -29.97
CA VAL A 819 -6.74 12.78 -29.78
C VAL A 819 -6.28 13.78 -28.73
N VAL A 820 -6.35 15.07 -29.07
CA VAL A 820 -6.26 16.21 -28.16
C VAL A 820 -7.57 16.97 -28.22
N LEU A 821 -8.27 17.12 -27.08
CA LEU A 821 -9.62 17.66 -27.03
C LEU A 821 -9.81 18.67 -25.89
N SER A 822 -10.49 19.78 -26.18
CA SER A 822 -11.01 20.72 -25.18
C SER A 822 -12.50 20.99 -25.41
N GLU A 823 -13.33 20.90 -24.37
CA GLU A 823 -14.73 21.38 -24.43
C GLU A 823 -14.83 22.91 -24.19
N SER A 824 -13.70 23.60 -24.07
CA SER A 824 -13.59 25.06 -23.98
C SER A 824 -12.47 25.53 -24.91
N THR A 825 -11.52 26.36 -24.49
CA THR A 825 -10.37 26.76 -25.32
C THR A 825 -9.26 25.72 -25.32
N LEU A 826 -8.55 25.59 -26.45
CA LEU A 826 -7.35 24.77 -26.59
C LEU A 826 -6.17 25.64 -27.04
N SER A 827 -5.09 25.66 -26.27
CA SER A 827 -3.85 26.37 -26.60
C SER A 827 -2.67 25.43 -26.49
N VAL A 828 -1.87 25.31 -27.56
CA VAL A 828 -0.62 24.54 -27.55
C VAL A 828 0.51 25.44 -28.02
N ARG A 829 1.55 25.59 -27.19
CA ARG A 829 2.80 26.26 -27.53
C ARG A 829 3.94 25.24 -27.46
N THR A 830 4.76 25.16 -28.51
CA THR A 830 5.89 24.22 -28.57
C THR A 830 7.27 24.90 -28.54
N HIS A 831 7.33 26.23 -28.43
CA HIS A 831 8.56 27.04 -28.37
C HIS A 831 9.60 26.67 -29.44
N ASP A 832 9.23 26.84 -30.71
CA ASP A 832 10.04 26.47 -31.88
C ASP A 832 10.19 24.96 -32.11
N GLY A 833 9.54 24.11 -31.31
CA GLY A 833 9.38 22.68 -31.56
C GLY A 833 8.25 22.37 -32.54
N ASP A 834 8.23 21.16 -33.10
CA ASP A 834 7.19 20.74 -34.05
C ASP A 834 5.87 20.35 -33.36
N TYR A 835 4.76 20.57 -34.08
CA TYR A 835 3.44 20.03 -33.76
C TYR A 835 3.02 19.01 -34.84
N ASP A 836 3.12 17.72 -34.55
CA ASP A 836 2.82 16.63 -35.48
C ASP A 836 1.44 16.04 -35.20
N ASN A 837 0.44 16.40 -36.00
CA ASN A 837 -0.93 15.88 -35.95
C ASN A 837 -1.23 14.86 -37.06
N ARG A 838 -0.22 14.17 -37.61
CA ARG A 838 -0.42 13.28 -38.77
C ARG A 838 -1.31 12.09 -38.42
N GLY A 839 -2.48 12.02 -39.07
CA GLY A 839 -3.51 11.02 -38.79
C GLY A 839 -4.10 11.10 -37.38
N GLY A 840 -3.92 12.23 -36.67
CA GLY A 840 -4.52 12.51 -35.37
C GLY A 840 -5.68 13.49 -35.46
N GLN A 841 -6.27 13.81 -34.30
CA GLN A 841 -7.35 14.78 -34.15
C GLN A 841 -7.04 15.77 -33.04
N THR A 842 -7.16 17.06 -33.35
CA THR A 842 -7.03 18.18 -32.41
C THR A 842 -8.30 19.01 -32.47
N GLN A 843 -9.07 19.02 -31.39
CA GLN A 843 -10.44 19.55 -31.39
C GLN A 843 -10.72 20.46 -30.20
N SER A 844 -11.53 21.48 -30.44
CA SER A 844 -11.91 22.47 -29.43
C SER A 844 -13.35 22.94 -29.65
N VAL A 845 -14.16 23.04 -28.60
CA VAL A 845 -15.48 23.71 -28.72
C VAL A 845 -15.30 25.24 -28.72
N GLY A 846 -14.33 25.76 -27.97
CA GLY A 846 -13.93 27.17 -27.99
C GLY A 846 -12.80 27.43 -28.99
N ALA A 847 -12.12 28.56 -28.83
CA ALA A 847 -10.99 28.92 -29.68
C ALA A 847 -9.83 27.92 -29.56
N LEU A 848 -9.19 27.62 -30.68
CA LEU A 848 -8.06 26.72 -30.82
C LEU A 848 -6.84 27.52 -31.32
N HIS A 849 -5.76 27.51 -30.56
CA HIS A 849 -4.51 28.17 -30.89
C HIS A 849 -3.33 27.19 -30.87
N LEU A 850 -2.61 27.08 -31.99
CA LEU A 850 -1.39 26.28 -32.12
C LEU A 850 -0.24 27.20 -32.49
N ASP A 851 0.73 27.33 -31.58
CA ASP A 851 1.92 28.17 -31.71
C ASP A 851 3.17 27.28 -31.73
N ALA A 852 3.65 27.00 -32.95
CA ALA A 852 4.90 26.28 -33.19
C ALA A 852 6.14 27.19 -33.22
N GLY A 853 5.97 28.49 -32.93
CA GLY A 853 7.04 29.47 -32.99
C GLY A 853 7.49 29.83 -34.41
N ALA A 854 8.65 30.49 -34.51
CA ALA A 854 9.18 31.03 -35.75
C ALA A 854 9.93 30.00 -36.60
N VAL A 855 10.28 28.85 -36.02
CA VAL A 855 11.06 27.77 -36.67
C VAL A 855 10.29 26.45 -36.75
N GLY A 856 9.42 26.16 -35.78
CA GLY A 856 8.71 24.89 -35.70
C GLY A 856 7.71 24.68 -36.85
N SER A 857 7.50 23.43 -37.23
CA SER A 857 6.55 23.03 -38.26
C SER A 857 5.27 22.46 -37.65
N LEU A 858 4.14 22.72 -38.29
CA LEU A 858 2.87 22.05 -38.01
C LEU A 858 2.56 21.05 -39.12
N MET A 859 2.43 19.77 -38.77
CA MET A 859 2.16 18.67 -39.72
C MET A 859 0.78 18.08 -39.47
N ASN A 860 -0.22 18.42 -40.30
CA ASN A 860 -1.60 17.94 -40.21
C ASN A 860 -1.96 16.91 -41.31
N ARG A 861 -0.97 16.30 -41.97
CA ARG A 861 -1.24 15.37 -43.08
C ARG A 861 -2.16 14.23 -42.67
N GLY A 862 -3.30 14.09 -43.35
CA GLY A 862 -4.34 13.10 -43.05
C GLY A 862 -5.00 13.23 -41.67
N GLY A 863 -4.73 14.32 -40.94
CA GLY A 863 -5.28 14.63 -39.63
C GLY A 863 -6.40 15.67 -39.67
N LEU A 864 -6.95 15.97 -38.49
CA LEU A 864 -7.99 16.97 -38.27
C LEU A 864 -7.55 17.99 -37.23
N ILE A 865 -7.70 19.27 -37.55
CA ILE A 865 -7.69 20.38 -36.60
C ILE A 865 -9.05 21.07 -36.73
N ARG A 866 -9.85 21.08 -35.66
CA ARG A 866 -11.22 21.62 -35.69
C ARG A 866 -11.53 22.47 -34.46
N ALA A 867 -12.18 23.60 -34.68
CA ALA A 867 -12.83 24.34 -33.60
C ALA A 867 -14.26 24.75 -33.97
N ASP A 868 -15.19 24.83 -33.01
CA ASP A 868 -16.50 25.46 -33.27
C ASP A 868 -16.39 27.01 -33.27
N ALA A 869 -15.30 27.55 -32.70
CA ALA A 869 -14.92 28.96 -32.74
C ALA A 869 -13.67 29.16 -33.62
N ASP A 870 -12.80 30.12 -33.28
CA ASP A 870 -11.65 30.46 -34.14
C ASP A 870 -10.50 29.44 -34.04
N VAL A 871 -9.86 29.17 -35.18
CA VAL A 871 -8.58 28.45 -35.28
C VAL A 871 -7.48 29.45 -35.63
N THR A 872 -6.45 29.54 -34.80
CA THR A 872 -5.24 30.32 -35.07
C THR A 872 -4.01 29.42 -35.07
N ILE A 873 -3.26 29.43 -36.16
CA ILE A 873 -2.01 28.67 -36.32
C ILE A 873 -0.87 29.64 -36.60
N ASP A 874 0.18 29.58 -35.80
CA ASP A 874 1.43 30.30 -36.00
C ASP A 874 2.58 29.28 -36.08
N ALA A 875 3.22 29.14 -37.23
CA ALA A 875 4.30 28.18 -37.47
C ALA A 875 5.25 28.65 -38.58
N ALA A 876 6.46 28.10 -38.71
CA ALA A 876 7.31 28.38 -39.86
C ALA A 876 6.77 27.74 -41.15
N HIS A 877 6.26 26.52 -41.00
CA HIS A 877 5.72 25.70 -42.08
C HIS A 877 4.44 25.01 -41.60
N VAL A 878 3.43 24.98 -42.45
CA VAL A 878 2.16 24.28 -42.20
C VAL A 878 1.93 23.29 -43.34
N ASP A 879 1.99 21.98 -43.07
CA ASP A 879 1.60 20.91 -44.00
C ASP A 879 0.18 20.44 -43.66
N ASN A 880 -0.79 20.85 -44.45
CA ASN A 880 -2.18 20.39 -44.39
C ASN A 880 -2.53 19.44 -45.56
N GLY A 881 -1.53 18.79 -46.17
CA GLY A 881 -1.75 17.97 -47.36
C GLY A 881 -2.53 16.67 -47.11
N ALA A 882 -3.17 16.15 -48.15
CA ALA A 882 -3.95 14.90 -48.12
C ALA A 882 -5.02 14.85 -47.00
N THR A 883 -5.78 15.93 -46.85
CA THR A 883 -6.81 16.11 -45.80
C THR A 883 -8.22 16.37 -46.36
N LEU A 884 -8.49 16.02 -47.62
CA LEU A 884 -9.81 16.19 -48.24
C LEU A 884 -10.89 15.22 -47.72
N GLY A 885 -10.52 14.18 -46.97
CA GLY A 885 -11.46 13.18 -46.45
C GLY A 885 -12.41 13.69 -45.37
N THR A 886 -13.30 12.81 -44.93
CA THR A 886 -14.17 13.06 -43.76
C THR A 886 -13.35 13.14 -42.49
N ASP A 887 -13.67 14.09 -41.61
CA ASP A 887 -12.91 14.34 -40.37
C ASP A 887 -11.42 14.50 -40.64
N GLN A 888 -11.09 15.30 -41.67
CA GLN A 888 -9.75 15.72 -42.03
C GLN A 888 -9.75 17.18 -42.48
N GLY A 889 -8.63 17.86 -42.22
CA GLY A 889 -8.38 19.23 -42.66
C GLY A 889 -8.22 20.18 -41.48
N ILE A 890 -8.32 21.48 -41.79
CA ILE A 890 -8.38 22.56 -40.81
C ILE A 890 -9.77 23.20 -40.93
N GLU A 891 -10.54 23.16 -39.84
CA GLU A 891 -11.94 23.59 -39.80
C GLU A 891 -12.18 24.53 -38.61
N GLY A 892 -12.94 25.61 -38.81
CA GLY A 892 -13.15 26.61 -37.76
C GLY A 892 -14.17 27.68 -38.13
N GLY A 893 -14.60 28.47 -37.15
CA GLY A 893 -15.35 29.71 -37.34
C GLY A 893 -14.57 30.68 -38.22
N ASN A 894 -13.59 31.38 -37.63
CA ASN A 894 -12.53 32.02 -38.39
C ASN A 894 -11.26 31.18 -38.36
N ILE A 895 -10.57 31.08 -39.49
CA ILE A 895 -9.26 30.42 -39.58
C ILE A 895 -8.23 31.50 -39.88
N THR A 896 -7.20 31.61 -39.03
CA THR A 896 -6.01 32.45 -39.28
C THR A 896 -4.77 31.58 -39.27
N ILE A 897 -4.01 31.56 -40.37
CA ILE A 897 -2.75 30.83 -40.48
C ILE A 897 -1.65 31.84 -40.78
N ARG A 898 -0.67 31.97 -39.88
CA ARG A 898 0.55 32.76 -40.11
C ARG A 898 1.72 31.82 -40.30
N THR A 899 2.33 31.87 -41.48
CA THR A 899 3.40 30.95 -41.85
C THR A 899 4.44 31.54 -42.80
N ALA A 900 5.59 30.89 -42.97
CA ALA A 900 6.44 31.17 -44.13
C ALA A 900 5.91 30.42 -45.36
N THR A 901 5.52 29.15 -45.19
CA THR A 901 5.02 28.26 -46.23
C THR A 901 3.77 27.50 -45.77
N LEU A 902 2.73 27.48 -46.61
CA LEU A 902 1.53 26.64 -46.42
C LEU A 902 1.46 25.62 -47.57
N ASP A 903 1.51 24.33 -47.22
CA ASP A 903 1.27 23.23 -48.15
C ASP A 903 -0.13 22.64 -47.90
N ASN A 904 -1.10 23.04 -48.71
CA ASN A 904 -2.47 22.54 -48.72
C ASN A 904 -2.72 21.59 -49.92
N VAL A 905 -1.71 20.81 -50.31
CA VAL A 905 -1.75 19.94 -51.49
C VAL A 905 -2.71 18.78 -51.28
N ALA A 906 -3.77 18.69 -52.08
CA ALA A 906 -4.91 17.79 -51.85
C ALA A 906 -5.45 17.89 -50.40
N GLY A 907 -5.34 19.08 -49.81
CA GLY A 907 -5.77 19.40 -48.45
C GLY A 907 -7.06 20.19 -48.41
N ALA A 908 -7.61 20.38 -47.20
CA ALA A 908 -8.80 21.17 -46.99
C ALA A 908 -8.66 22.16 -45.82
N ILE A 909 -8.97 23.42 -46.10
CA ILE A 909 -9.15 24.49 -45.11
C ILE A 909 -10.57 25.01 -45.28
N ARG A 910 -11.41 24.91 -44.24
CA ARG A 910 -12.84 25.23 -44.29
C ARG A 910 -13.26 26.13 -43.14
N ALA A 911 -13.53 27.40 -43.43
CA ALA A 911 -14.00 28.36 -42.45
C ALA A 911 -15.52 28.60 -42.55
N ASP A 912 -16.21 28.65 -41.42
CA ASP A 912 -17.64 28.99 -41.35
C ASP A 912 -17.90 30.50 -41.47
N ALA A 913 -16.86 31.32 -41.28
CA ALA A 913 -16.87 32.77 -41.51
C ALA A 913 -15.74 33.16 -42.46
N SER A 914 -14.51 33.43 -41.97
CA SER A 914 -13.39 33.86 -42.83
C SER A 914 -12.14 32.99 -42.68
N ALA A 915 -11.43 32.74 -43.78
CA ALA A 915 -10.13 32.09 -43.80
C ALA A 915 -9.05 33.09 -44.23
N THR A 916 -8.13 33.42 -43.33
CA THR A 916 -6.99 34.30 -43.58
C THR A 916 -5.68 33.52 -43.51
N VAL A 917 -4.89 33.57 -44.59
CA VAL A 917 -3.55 33.01 -44.69
C VAL A 917 -2.56 34.15 -44.88
N GLU A 918 -1.72 34.40 -43.89
CA GLU A 918 -0.60 35.32 -43.94
C GLU A 918 0.68 34.52 -44.19
N ALA A 919 1.16 34.50 -45.44
CA ALA A 919 2.33 33.72 -45.81
C ALA A 919 3.42 34.57 -46.47
N ARG A 920 4.69 34.32 -46.12
CA ARG A 920 5.82 35.13 -46.63
C ARG A 920 6.43 34.63 -47.93
N THR A 921 6.37 33.32 -48.19
CA THR A 921 7.13 32.71 -49.30
C THR A 921 6.27 31.90 -50.25
N ARG A 922 5.38 31.03 -49.75
CA ARG A 922 4.58 30.16 -50.61
C ARG A 922 3.26 29.74 -49.98
N VAL A 923 2.22 29.71 -50.80
CA VAL A 923 0.96 28.98 -50.52
C VAL A 923 0.73 28.01 -51.67
N ASP A 924 0.80 26.71 -51.40
CA ASP A 924 0.53 25.65 -52.37
C ASP A 924 -0.82 24.99 -52.09
N ASN A 925 -1.82 25.35 -52.90
CA ASN A 925 -3.16 24.77 -52.88
C ASN A 925 -3.37 23.77 -54.03
N SER A 926 -2.31 23.10 -54.52
CA SER A 926 -2.45 22.19 -55.66
C SER A 926 -3.41 21.04 -55.36
N GLY A 927 -4.49 20.91 -56.13
CA GLY A 927 -5.57 19.95 -55.90
C GLY A 927 -6.31 20.11 -54.57
N GLY A 928 -6.06 21.20 -53.82
CA GLY A 928 -6.63 21.46 -52.50
C GLY A 928 -7.86 22.34 -52.54
N LEU A 929 -8.47 22.51 -51.36
CA LEU A 929 -9.61 23.39 -51.10
C LEU A 929 -9.25 24.40 -50.01
N ILE A 930 -9.48 25.68 -50.30
CA ILE A 930 -9.59 26.74 -49.28
C ILE A 930 -10.97 27.37 -49.46
N SER A 931 -11.85 27.20 -48.47
CA SER A 931 -13.21 27.70 -48.52
C SER A 931 -13.58 28.52 -47.29
N ALA A 932 -14.38 29.56 -47.48
CA ALA A 932 -14.98 30.33 -46.39
C ALA A 932 -16.43 30.71 -46.74
N VAL A 933 -17.27 30.99 -45.75
CA VAL A 933 -18.60 31.57 -46.01
C VAL A 933 -18.44 33.04 -46.41
N ASP A 934 -17.71 33.84 -45.63
CA ASP A 934 -17.53 35.26 -45.87
C ASP A 934 -16.34 35.48 -46.81
N THR A 935 -15.12 35.45 -46.28
CA THR A 935 -13.94 35.84 -47.06
C THR A 935 -12.80 34.83 -46.99
N VAL A 936 -12.15 34.60 -48.14
CA VAL A 936 -10.83 33.97 -48.21
C VAL A 936 -9.80 35.05 -48.51
N ARG A 937 -8.83 35.23 -47.60
CA ARG A 937 -7.76 36.21 -47.73
C ARG A 937 -6.41 35.50 -47.73
N VAL A 938 -5.61 35.67 -48.77
CA VAL A 938 -4.25 35.13 -48.87
C VAL A 938 -3.30 36.28 -49.13
N ILE A 939 -2.56 36.69 -48.10
CA ILE A 939 -1.85 37.97 -48.08
C ILE A 939 -0.37 37.73 -47.75
N ASP A 940 0.50 38.37 -48.52
CA ASP A 940 1.90 38.58 -48.13
C ASP A 940 1.96 39.78 -47.17
N PRO A 941 2.26 39.55 -45.87
CA PRO A 941 2.24 40.61 -44.86
C PRO A 941 3.39 41.61 -45.01
N GLY A 942 4.34 41.38 -45.94
CA GLY A 942 5.43 42.29 -46.22
C GLY A 942 4.96 43.66 -46.74
N THR A 943 5.58 44.73 -46.26
CA THR A 943 5.32 46.12 -46.69
C THR A 943 6.18 46.56 -47.88
N GLY A 944 7.13 45.73 -48.32
CA GLY A 944 8.00 45.96 -49.47
C GLY A 944 7.52 45.26 -50.75
N THR A 945 8.46 44.90 -51.62
CA THR A 945 8.16 44.04 -52.79
C THR A 945 7.59 42.72 -52.31
N LYS A 946 6.41 42.35 -52.82
CA LYS A 946 5.75 41.07 -52.54
C LYS A 946 6.64 39.91 -52.98
N THR A 947 6.78 38.89 -52.13
CA THR A 947 7.61 37.70 -52.36
C THR A 947 6.83 36.39 -52.36
N MET A 948 5.62 36.36 -51.79
CA MET A 948 4.80 35.16 -51.72
C MET A 948 4.38 34.65 -53.11
N ALA A 949 4.67 33.38 -53.42
CA ALA A 949 4.13 32.70 -54.59
C ALA A 949 2.88 31.88 -54.22
N VAL A 950 1.76 32.10 -54.91
CA VAL A 950 0.55 31.28 -54.77
C VAL A 950 0.50 30.27 -55.91
N VAL A 951 0.41 28.98 -55.58
CA VAL A 951 0.23 27.90 -56.56
C VAL A 951 -1.10 27.22 -56.32
N ASN A 952 -1.97 27.26 -57.33
CA ASN A 952 -3.32 26.73 -57.28
C ASN A 952 -3.56 25.79 -58.47
N SER A 953 -2.65 24.83 -58.72
CA SER A 953 -2.78 23.89 -59.83
C SER A 953 -3.89 22.86 -59.54
N GLY A 954 -4.99 22.87 -60.29
CA GLY A 954 -6.17 22.03 -60.02
C GLY A 954 -6.86 22.25 -58.68
N GLY A 955 -6.47 23.29 -57.92
CA GLY A 955 -7.04 23.62 -56.61
C GLY A 955 -8.24 24.56 -56.71
N THR A 956 -8.95 24.73 -55.59
CA THR A 956 -10.12 25.62 -55.48
C THR A 956 -9.98 26.58 -54.30
N LEU A 957 -10.18 27.87 -54.57
CA LEU A 957 -10.44 28.90 -53.56
C LEU A 957 -11.89 29.37 -53.75
N VAL A 958 -12.71 29.31 -52.71
CA VAL A 958 -14.13 29.67 -52.80
C VAL A 958 -14.62 30.46 -51.58
N ALA A 959 -15.40 31.51 -51.82
CA ALA A 959 -16.04 32.29 -50.76
C ALA A 959 -17.43 32.79 -51.19
N ASN A 960 -18.39 33.01 -50.27
CA ASN A 960 -19.67 33.61 -50.65
C ASN A 960 -19.60 35.14 -50.71
N GLU A 961 -18.77 35.81 -49.90
CA GLU A 961 -18.63 37.26 -49.97
C GLU A 961 -17.40 37.72 -50.76
N GLY A 962 -16.21 37.20 -50.47
CA GLY A 962 -15.00 37.82 -50.99
C GLY A 962 -13.80 36.89 -51.10
N ILE A 963 -13.00 37.07 -52.15
CA ILE A 963 -11.65 36.53 -52.21
C ILE A 963 -10.67 37.69 -52.39
N GLU A 964 -9.68 37.78 -51.50
CA GLU A 964 -8.58 38.75 -51.56
C GLU A 964 -7.24 38.01 -51.67
N LEU A 965 -6.49 38.22 -52.76
CA LEU A 965 -5.13 37.74 -52.92
C LEU A 965 -4.18 38.92 -53.10
N ASP A 966 -3.17 39.03 -52.23
CA ASP A 966 -2.08 40.02 -52.34
C ASP A 966 -0.73 39.28 -52.28
N ALA A 967 -0.09 39.09 -53.42
CA ALA A 967 1.06 38.19 -53.57
C ALA A 967 2.09 38.67 -54.60
N ALA A 968 3.21 37.97 -54.75
CA ALA A 968 4.14 38.22 -55.86
C ALA A 968 3.59 37.67 -57.18
N THR A 969 3.12 36.42 -57.15
CA THR A 969 2.65 35.68 -58.33
C THR A 969 1.49 34.76 -57.99
N LEU A 970 0.68 34.44 -59.01
CA LEU A 970 -0.28 33.33 -59.03
C LEU A 970 0.07 32.39 -60.17
N GLN A 971 0.11 31.08 -59.90
CA GLN A 971 0.37 30.03 -60.88
C GLN A 971 -0.64 28.90 -60.77
N GLY A 972 -0.91 28.23 -61.88
CA GLY A 972 -1.78 27.05 -61.95
C GLY A 972 -3.09 27.31 -62.69
N ASN A 973 -3.81 26.22 -62.93
CA ASN A 973 -5.05 26.17 -63.71
C ASN A 973 -6.31 25.94 -62.84
N GLY A 974 -6.23 26.21 -61.55
CA GLY A 974 -7.32 26.00 -60.60
C GLY A 974 -8.42 27.06 -60.68
N LYS A 975 -9.37 26.95 -59.75
CA LYS A 975 -10.57 27.78 -59.66
C LYS A 975 -10.50 28.78 -58.51
N LEU A 976 -10.82 30.05 -58.78
CA LEU A 976 -11.12 31.08 -57.79
C LEU A 976 -12.57 31.53 -58.01
N HIS A 977 -13.43 31.40 -57.00
CA HIS A 977 -14.85 31.73 -57.13
C HIS A 977 -15.38 32.52 -55.93
N SER A 978 -15.94 33.70 -56.18
CA SER A 978 -16.59 34.52 -55.16
C SER A 978 -18.07 34.77 -55.47
N GLY A 979 -18.92 34.59 -54.46
CA GLY A 979 -20.35 34.93 -54.52
C GLY A 979 -20.65 36.43 -54.47
N LYS A 980 -19.66 37.28 -54.16
CA LYS A 980 -19.70 38.72 -54.46
C LYS A 980 -18.40 39.12 -55.15
N ASN A 981 -17.40 39.62 -54.44
CA ASN A 981 -16.28 40.34 -55.05
C ASN A 981 -14.97 39.53 -55.05
N LEU A 982 -14.09 39.80 -56.01
CA LEU A 982 -12.72 39.28 -56.09
C LEU A 982 -11.74 40.45 -56.22
N ALA A 983 -10.74 40.50 -55.35
CA ALA A 983 -9.66 41.48 -55.41
C ALA A 983 -8.32 40.74 -55.47
N LEU A 984 -7.65 40.84 -56.62
CA LEU A 984 -6.39 40.14 -56.90
C LEU A 984 -5.31 41.17 -57.21
N ALA A 985 -4.24 41.19 -56.42
CA ALA A 985 -3.11 42.10 -56.57
C ALA A 985 -1.80 41.32 -56.57
N PHE A 986 -0.99 41.53 -57.62
CA PHE A 986 0.27 40.82 -57.82
C PHE A 986 1.43 41.77 -58.10
N GLY A 987 2.57 41.54 -57.45
CA GLY A 987 3.77 42.36 -57.60
C GLY A 987 4.61 42.08 -58.87
N GLN A 988 4.41 40.94 -59.52
CA GLN A 988 5.20 40.48 -60.66
C GLN A 988 4.31 39.96 -61.81
N ASP A 989 4.94 39.38 -62.83
CA ASP A 989 4.27 38.71 -63.94
C ASP A 989 3.35 37.58 -63.46
N VAL A 990 2.19 37.47 -64.08
CA VAL A 990 1.16 36.49 -63.72
C VAL A 990 0.61 35.79 -64.95
N LEU A 991 0.30 34.51 -64.76
CA LEU A 991 -0.36 33.67 -65.74
C LEU A 991 -1.67 33.14 -65.13
N ASN A 992 -2.80 33.58 -65.66
CA ASN A 992 -4.08 32.94 -65.40
C ASN A 992 -4.32 31.85 -66.46
N ASP A 993 -4.26 30.59 -66.05
CA ASP A 993 -4.56 29.42 -66.89
C ASP A 993 -5.83 28.68 -66.41
N GLY A 994 -6.56 29.29 -65.48
CA GLY A 994 -7.70 28.67 -64.77
C GLY A 994 -9.00 29.46 -64.92
N GLU A 995 -9.93 29.20 -63.99
CA GLU A 995 -11.24 29.86 -63.93
C GLU A 995 -11.28 30.82 -62.73
N ILE A 996 -11.35 32.12 -62.99
CA ILE A 996 -11.52 33.14 -61.96
C ILE A 996 -12.85 33.84 -62.21
N SER A 997 -13.76 33.75 -61.24
CA SER A 997 -15.13 34.23 -61.40
C SER A 997 -15.70 34.91 -60.15
N ALA A 998 -16.27 36.08 -60.33
CA ALA A 998 -17.01 36.83 -59.30
C ALA A 998 -18.47 37.01 -59.74
N VAL A 999 -19.44 36.81 -58.84
CA VAL A 999 -20.84 37.19 -59.13
C VAL A 999 -21.02 38.71 -59.07
N GLY A 1000 -20.20 39.42 -58.28
CA GLY A 1000 -20.08 40.87 -58.21
C GLY A 1000 -18.90 41.38 -59.02
N ASP A 1001 -18.05 42.19 -58.39
CA ASP A 1001 -16.90 42.84 -59.05
C ASP A 1001 -15.64 41.96 -59.01
N LEU A 1002 -14.86 41.97 -60.08
CA LEU A 1002 -13.55 41.33 -60.16
C LEU A 1002 -12.48 42.36 -60.52
N THR A 1003 -11.55 42.62 -59.60
CA THR A 1003 -10.36 43.43 -59.84
C THR A 1003 -9.13 42.54 -59.92
N TYR A 1004 -8.38 42.63 -61.02
CA TYR A 1004 -7.14 41.89 -61.24
C TYR A 1004 -6.02 42.87 -61.62
N ARG A 1005 -5.08 43.08 -60.70
CA ARG A 1005 -3.94 43.99 -60.88
C ARG A 1005 -2.62 43.22 -60.85
N SER A 1006 -1.75 43.47 -61.82
CA SER A 1006 -0.37 43.01 -61.83
C SER A 1006 0.59 44.20 -62.00
N GLY A 1007 1.67 44.22 -61.23
CA GLY A 1007 2.78 45.16 -61.42
C GLY A 1007 3.65 44.83 -62.63
N GLY A 1008 3.49 43.64 -63.22
CA GLY A 1008 4.20 43.15 -64.40
C GLY A 1008 3.26 42.80 -65.55
N LYS A 1009 3.62 41.81 -66.37
CA LYS A 1009 2.80 41.28 -67.45
C LYS A 1009 1.69 40.37 -66.92
N LEU A 1010 0.45 40.64 -67.31
CA LEU A 1010 -0.71 39.77 -67.08
C LEU A 1010 -1.01 38.97 -68.34
N THR A 1011 -0.83 37.65 -68.28
CA THR A 1011 -1.23 36.72 -69.36
C THR A 1011 -2.47 35.95 -68.96
N ASN A 1012 -3.57 36.13 -69.69
CA ASN A 1012 -4.80 35.35 -69.55
C ASN A 1012 -4.88 34.28 -70.65
N ARG A 1013 -4.91 33.01 -70.22
CA ARG A 1013 -5.16 31.82 -71.04
C ARG A 1013 -6.48 31.13 -70.69
N GLY A 1014 -7.03 31.42 -69.51
CA GLY A 1014 -8.29 30.88 -69.03
C GLY A 1014 -9.43 31.89 -69.07
N LYS A 1015 -10.18 31.96 -67.96
CA LYS A 1015 -11.35 32.81 -67.80
C LYS A 1015 -11.17 33.83 -66.69
N LEU A 1016 -11.51 35.08 -66.97
CA LEU A 1016 -11.71 36.16 -66.00
C LEU A 1016 -13.14 36.68 -66.20
N VAL A 1017 -14.06 36.32 -65.30
CA VAL A 1017 -15.49 36.65 -65.44
C VAL A 1017 -16.00 37.38 -64.21
N ALA A 1018 -16.66 38.51 -64.41
CA ALA A 1018 -17.41 39.22 -63.37
C ALA A 1018 -18.91 39.24 -63.71
N GLY A 1019 -19.78 39.20 -62.71
CA GLY A 1019 -21.21 39.45 -62.92
C GLY A 1019 -21.56 40.93 -62.96
N GLN A 1020 -20.69 41.79 -62.44
CA GLN A 1020 -20.79 43.26 -62.46
C GLN A 1020 -19.56 43.84 -63.17
N HIS A 1021 -18.65 44.51 -62.46
CA HIS A 1021 -17.48 45.14 -63.06
C HIS A 1021 -16.26 44.21 -63.11
N LEU A 1022 -15.69 44.03 -64.30
CA LEU A 1022 -14.38 43.43 -64.51
C LEU A 1022 -13.33 44.55 -64.71
N ASP A 1023 -12.39 44.69 -63.78
CA ASP A 1023 -11.28 45.66 -63.83
C ASP A 1023 -9.92 44.92 -63.92
N VAL A 1024 -9.26 44.95 -65.07
CA VAL A 1024 -7.99 44.26 -65.31
C VAL A 1024 -6.88 45.24 -65.64
N HIS A 1025 -5.78 45.22 -64.88
CA HIS A 1025 -4.63 46.11 -65.09
C HIS A 1025 -3.28 45.38 -65.05
N GLY A 1026 -2.38 45.75 -65.97
CA GLY A 1026 -0.99 45.27 -66.01
C GLY A 1026 -0.03 46.27 -66.67
N ALA A 1027 1.27 46.00 -66.58
CA ALA A 1027 2.27 46.70 -67.39
C ALA A 1027 2.13 46.32 -68.88
N GLU A 1028 1.96 45.03 -69.12
CA GLU A 1028 1.47 44.46 -70.37
C GLU A 1028 0.27 43.56 -70.04
N VAL A 1029 -0.71 43.52 -70.92
CA VAL A 1029 -1.85 42.60 -70.79
C VAL A 1029 -1.95 41.78 -72.06
N GLU A 1030 -1.98 40.45 -71.93
CA GLU A 1030 -2.13 39.51 -73.04
C GLU A 1030 -3.34 38.62 -72.79
N ASN A 1031 -4.38 38.75 -73.61
CA ASN A 1031 -5.52 37.84 -73.63
C ASN A 1031 -5.35 36.88 -74.81
N THR A 1032 -4.94 35.65 -74.55
CA THR A 1032 -4.53 34.69 -75.60
C THR A 1032 -5.72 34.06 -76.33
N GLU A 1033 -5.45 33.30 -77.39
CA GLU A 1033 -6.48 32.60 -78.16
C GLU A 1033 -7.28 31.62 -77.27
N GLY A 1034 -8.62 31.73 -77.31
CA GLY A 1034 -9.52 30.93 -76.49
C GLY A 1034 -9.78 31.47 -75.07
N ALA A 1035 -9.01 32.47 -74.63
CA ALA A 1035 -9.19 33.10 -73.33
C ALA A 1035 -10.37 34.11 -73.33
N GLU A 1036 -10.98 34.31 -72.16
CA GLU A 1036 -12.17 35.14 -71.95
C GLU A 1036 -11.93 36.17 -70.83
N MET A 1037 -12.24 37.44 -71.11
CA MET A 1037 -12.39 38.52 -70.15
C MET A 1037 -13.79 39.14 -70.34
N SER A 1038 -14.70 38.94 -69.39
CA SER A 1038 -16.07 39.43 -69.54
C SER A 1038 -16.70 39.87 -68.22
N GLY A 1039 -17.45 40.97 -68.27
CA GLY A 1039 -18.29 41.50 -67.20
C GLY A 1039 -19.54 42.17 -67.76
N ASP A 1040 -20.43 42.67 -66.89
CA ASP A 1040 -21.46 43.63 -67.34
C ASP A 1040 -20.79 44.92 -67.83
N SER A 1041 -19.79 45.38 -67.08
CA SER A 1041 -18.81 46.36 -67.57
C SER A 1041 -17.39 45.79 -67.48
N THR A 1042 -16.58 46.02 -68.51
CA THR A 1042 -15.24 45.46 -68.64
C THR A 1042 -14.23 46.57 -68.93
N THR A 1043 -13.33 46.83 -67.99
CA THR A 1043 -12.18 47.72 -68.15
C THR A 1043 -10.90 46.91 -68.25
N VAL A 1044 -10.12 47.12 -69.31
CA VAL A 1044 -8.78 46.52 -69.47
C VAL A 1044 -7.75 47.61 -69.70
N GLY A 1045 -6.84 47.76 -68.74
CA GLY A 1045 -5.76 48.74 -68.76
C GLY A 1045 -4.37 48.12 -68.91
N ALA A 1046 -3.56 48.63 -69.84
CA ALA A 1046 -2.15 48.29 -69.98
C ALA A 1046 -1.30 49.56 -70.10
N SER A 1047 -0.36 49.80 -69.17
CA SER A 1047 0.51 50.98 -69.28
C SER A 1047 1.42 50.93 -70.51
N GLY A 1048 1.78 49.72 -70.95
CA GLY A 1048 2.45 49.41 -72.21
C GLY A 1048 1.47 48.88 -73.26
N THR A 1049 1.57 47.59 -73.62
CA THR A 1049 0.77 46.99 -74.70
C THR A 1049 -0.33 46.08 -74.16
N LEU A 1050 -1.56 46.24 -74.68
CA LEU A 1050 -2.62 45.25 -74.60
C LEU A 1050 -2.65 44.44 -75.89
N THR A 1051 -2.37 43.14 -75.82
CA THR A 1051 -2.50 42.19 -76.93
C THR A 1051 -3.74 41.31 -76.71
N ASN A 1052 -4.68 41.34 -77.64
CA ASN A 1052 -5.88 40.49 -77.60
C ASN A 1052 -5.91 39.54 -78.81
N GLN A 1053 -5.98 38.24 -78.51
CA GLN A 1053 -6.25 37.15 -79.43
C GLN A 1053 -7.49 36.34 -78.99
N GLY A 1054 -8.02 36.61 -77.80
CA GLY A 1054 -9.19 35.96 -77.20
C GLY A 1054 -10.46 36.82 -77.30
N LEU A 1055 -11.34 36.68 -76.32
CA LEU A 1055 -12.56 37.50 -76.16
C LEU A 1055 -12.39 38.50 -75.02
N ILE A 1056 -12.69 39.77 -75.31
CA ILE A 1056 -12.96 40.82 -74.33
C ILE A 1056 -14.39 41.32 -74.62
N ASP A 1057 -15.31 41.24 -73.65
CA ASP A 1057 -16.72 41.57 -73.85
C ASP A 1057 -17.37 42.21 -72.62
N GLY A 1058 -18.44 42.96 -72.83
CA GLY A 1058 -19.31 43.52 -71.82
C GLY A 1058 -20.46 44.31 -72.43
N HIS A 1059 -21.42 44.78 -71.62
CA HIS A 1059 -22.35 45.82 -72.05
C HIS A 1059 -21.57 47.13 -72.25
N ASP A 1060 -20.71 47.47 -71.28
CA ASP A 1060 -19.82 48.62 -71.39
C ASP A 1060 -18.36 48.17 -71.35
N THR A 1061 -17.64 48.36 -72.44
CA THR A 1061 -16.24 47.92 -72.56
C THR A 1061 -15.30 49.10 -72.75
N ARG A 1062 -14.27 49.16 -71.92
CA ARG A 1062 -13.26 50.21 -71.87
C ARG A 1062 -11.85 49.64 -72.01
N ILE A 1063 -11.09 50.15 -72.97
CA ILE A 1063 -9.68 49.84 -73.15
C ILE A 1063 -8.83 51.09 -72.92
N ASP A 1064 -7.82 50.97 -72.05
CA ASP A 1064 -6.83 52.00 -71.75
C ASP A 1064 -5.41 51.45 -71.95
N ALA A 1065 -4.76 51.74 -73.09
CA ALA A 1065 -3.48 51.11 -73.43
C ALA A 1065 -2.42 52.10 -73.92
N GLY A 1066 -1.13 51.86 -73.67
CA GLY A 1066 -0.07 52.53 -74.43
C GLY A 1066 -0.17 52.17 -75.92
N ALA A 1067 -0.36 50.88 -76.22
CA ALA A 1067 -0.68 50.35 -77.54
C ALA A 1067 -1.70 49.21 -77.42
N LEU A 1068 -2.73 49.21 -78.27
CA LEU A 1068 -3.67 48.10 -78.44
C LEU A 1068 -3.30 47.31 -79.70
N VAL A 1069 -3.07 46.01 -79.55
CA VAL A 1069 -2.92 45.05 -80.65
C VAL A 1069 -4.04 44.02 -80.55
N ASN A 1070 -5.08 44.18 -81.37
CA ASN A 1070 -6.11 43.16 -81.56
C ASN A 1070 -5.70 42.29 -82.75
N GLY A 1071 -5.26 41.06 -82.47
CA GLY A 1071 -4.69 40.16 -83.46
C GLY A 1071 -5.75 39.36 -84.22
N VAL A 1072 -5.28 38.40 -85.03
CA VAL A 1072 -6.05 37.66 -86.04
C VAL A 1072 -7.34 37.01 -85.50
N THR A 1073 -7.32 36.52 -84.26
CA THR A 1073 -8.48 35.86 -83.62
C THR A 1073 -9.13 36.72 -82.53
N GLY A 1074 -8.57 37.90 -82.27
CA GLY A 1074 -8.98 38.80 -81.20
C GLY A 1074 -10.37 39.36 -81.45
N ARG A 1075 -11.21 39.30 -80.41
CA ARG A 1075 -12.55 39.89 -80.39
C ARG A 1075 -12.67 40.84 -79.20
N ILE A 1076 -13.09 42.06 -79.48
CA ILE A 1076 -13.39 43.09 -78.48
C ILE A 1076 -14.81 43.59 -78.76
N TYR A 1077 -15.71 43.40 -77.81
CA TYR A 1077 -17.14 43.68 -77.94
C TYR A 1077 -17.67 44.61 -76.84
N GLY A 1078 -18.73 45.36 -77.15
CA GLY A 1078 -19.45 46.24 -76.23
C GLY A 1078 -20.83 46.65 -76.78
N ASP A 1079 -21.75 47.12 -75.94
CA ASP A 1079 -22.81 48.04 -76.39
C ASP A 1079 -22.20 49.41 -76.62
N HIS A 1080 -21.55 49.95 -75.59
CA HIS A 1080 -20.60 51.04 -75.70
C HIS A 1080 -19.18 50.49 -75.59
N LEU A 1081 -18.37 50.67 -76.63
CA LEU A 1081 -16.96 50.32 -76.64
C LEU A 1081 -16.11 51.58 -76.77
N SER A 1082 -15.25 51.84 -75.79
CA SER A 1082 -14.39 53.02 -75.75
C SER A 1082 -12.91 52.62 -75.65
N ILE A 1083 -12.09 53.07 -76.60
CA ILE A 1083 -10.66 52.72 -76.69
C ILE A 1083 -9.84 53.99 -76.61
N ALA A 1084 -8.97 54.12 -75.60
CA ALA A 1084 -7.93 55.14 -75.56
C ALA A 1084 -6.59 54.45 -75.64
N ALA A 1085 -5.85 54.75 -76.70
CA ALA A 1085 -4.51 54.21 -76.86
C ALA A 1085 -3.56 55.14 -77.58
N GLY A 1086 -2.25 55.01 -77.34
CA GLY A 1086 -1.25 55.69 -78.17
C GLY A 1086 -1.33 55.20 -79.62
N SER A 1087 -1.42 53.88 -79.81
CA SER A 1087 -1.69 53.24 -81.09
C SER A 1087 -2.72 52.12 -80.98
N VAL A 1088 -3.50 51.91 -82.04
CA VAL A 1088 -4.43 50.80 -82.22
C VAL A 1088 -4.05 50.05 -83.49
N LEU A 1089 -3.72 48.76 -83.38
CA LEU A 1089 -3.54 47.84 -84.49
C LEU A 1089 -4.63 46.77 -84.41
N ASN A 1090 -5.50 46.71 -85.40
CA ASN A 1090 -6.45 45.63 -85.62
C ASN A 1090 -5.98 44.85 -86.85
N ASP A 1091 -5.50 43.63 -86.63
CA ASP A 1091 -4.79 42.84 -87.65
C ASP A 1091 -5.56 41.58 -88.03
N GLY A 1092 -5.25 41.06 -89.22
CA GLY A 1092 -5.79 39.82 -89.75
C GLY A 1092 -4.75 39.08 -90.59
N ASP A 1093 -5.13 37.92 -91.13
CA ASP A 1093 -4.29 37.11 -92.00
C ASP A 1093 -4.83 37.02 -93.44
N GLY A 1094 -5.88 37.79 -93.76
CA GLY A 1094 -6.61 37.77 -95.02
C GLY A 1094 -7.72 36.73 -95.10
N THR A 1095 -7.78 35.77 -94.15
CA THR A 1095 -8.84 34.75 -94.04
C THR A 1095 -9.64 34.85 -92.75
N ARG A 1096 -8.98 35.29 -91.67
CA ARG A 1096 -9.52 35.65 -90.37
C ARG A 1096 -9.03 37.05 -90.04
N GLY A 1097 -9.80 37.79 -89.27
CA GLY A 1097 -9.46 39.15 -88.89
C GLY A 1097 -9.92 39.45 -87.47
N GLY A 1098 -9.08 40.18 -86.74
CA GLY A 1098 -9.46 40.75 -85.47
C GLY A 1098 -10.73 41.59 -85.60
N THR A 1099 -11.64 41.44 -84.65
CA THR A 1099 -12.89 42.20 -84.61
C THR A 1099 -12.91 43.12 -83.41
N ILE A 1100 -13.07 44.41 -83.67
CA ILE A 1100 -13.43 45.43 -82.68
C ILE A 1100 -14.85 45.85 -83.03
N ALA A 1101 -15.85 45.55 -82.19
CA ALA A 1101 -17.23 45.86 -82.52
C ALA A 1101 -18.05 46.40 -81.35
N ALA A 1102 -18.92 47.38 -81.64
CA ALA A 1102 -19.93 47.86 -80.72
C ALA A 1102 -21.35 47.62 -81.24
N ARG A 1103 -22.31 47.39 -80.33
CA ARG A 1103 -23.73 47.23 -80.66
C ARG A 1103 -24.47 48.58 -80.73
N GLU A 1104 -24.06 49.56 -79.93
CA GLU A 1104 -24.68 50.90 -79.88
C GLU A 1104 -23.72 52.02 -80.24
N ARG A 1105 -22.49 52.00 -79.68
CA ARG A 1105 -21.52 53.09 -79.88
C ARG A 1105 -20.07 52.64 -79.77
N LEU A 1106 -19.23 53.07 -80.71
CA LEU A 1106 -17.78 52.85 -80.69
C LEU A 1106 -17.02 54.18 -80.69
N ASP A 1107 -16.22 54.45 -79.66
CA ASP A 1107 -15.33 55.61 -79.59
C ASP A 1107 -13.86 55.18 -79.52
N ILE A 1108 -13.04 55.63 -80.47
CA ILE A 1108 -11.59 55.34 -80.52
C ILE A 1108 -10.80 56.65 -80.46
N GLY A 1109 -10.08 56.86 -79.36
CA GLY A 1109 -9.13 57.95 -79.19
C GLY A 1109 -7.70 57.43 -79.31
N ALA A 1110 -7.04 57.64 -80.45
CA ALA A 1110 -5.66 57.23 -80.63
C ALA A 1110 -4.85 58.07 -81.64
N SER A 1111 -3.54 58.14 -81.43
CA SER A 1111 -2.65 58.88 -82.34
C SER A 1111 -2.37 58.13 -83.65
N SER A 1112 -2.30 56.81 -83.61
CA SER A 1112 -2.10 55.96 -84.79
C SER A 1112 -3.07 54.79 -84.78
N ILE A 1113 -3.86 54.63 -85.83
CA ILE A 1113 -4.82 53.53 -85.96
C ILE A 1113 -4.53 52.79 -87.26
N GLU A 1114 -4.31 51.49 -87.21
CA GLU A 1114 -4.08 50.62 -88.35
C GLU A 1114 -5.06 49.45 -88.30
N ASN A 1115 -5.97 49.39 -89.27
CA ASN A 1115 -6.88 48.28 -89.49
C ASN A 1115 -6.45 47.58 -90.78
N ARG A 1116 -6.06 46.31 -90.73
CA ARG A 1116 -5.44 45.67 -91.91
C ARG A 1116 -5.77 44.19 -92.08
N ASN A 1117 -5.48 43.67 -93.28
CA ASN A 1117 -5.46 42.24 -93.59
C ASN A 1117 -6.78 41.47 -93.29
N GLY A 1118 -7.92 42.08 -93.61
CA GLY A 1118 -9.25 41.48 -93.41
C GLY A 1118 -9.85 41.69 -92.02
N ALA A 1119 -9.22 42.51 -91.17
CA ALA A 1119 -9.75 42.86 -89.86
C ALA A 1119 -10.98 43.79 -89.94
N LEU A 1120 -11.82 43.75 -88.90
CA LEU A 1120 -13.10 44.46 -88.82
C LEU A 1120 -13.13 45.41 -87.62
N ILE A 1121 -13.40 46.69 -87.88
CA ILE A 1121 -13.85 47.66 -86.88
C ILE A 1121 -15.31 48.00 -87.22
N LEU A 1122 -16.24 47.71 -86.31
CA LEU A 1122 -17.68 47.80 -86.56
C LEU A 1122 -18.41 48.56 -85.44
N SER A 1123 -19.41 49.36 -85.80
CA SER A 1123 -20.47 49.76 -84.87
C SER A 1123 -21.83 49.52 -85.51
N ALA A 1124 -22.72 48.81 -84.81
CA ALA A 1124 -24.11 48.70 -85.24
C ALA A 1124 -24.94 49.97 -84.97
N GLY A 1125 -24.38 50.92 -84.21
CA GLY A 1125 -24.89 52.29 -84.07
C GLY A 1125 -23.83 53.32 -84.46
N ASP A 1126 -23.51 54.26 -83.59
CA ASP A 1126 -22.60 55.37 -83.88
C ASP A 1126 -21.12 54.96 -83.70
N MET A 1127 -20.22 55.56 -84.48
CA MET A 1127 -18.77 55.40 -84.36
C MET A 1127 -18.07 56.75 -84.44
N ALA A 1128 -17.16 57.03 -83.51
CA ALA A 1128 -16.31 58.21 -83.53
C ALA A 1128 -14.82 57.84 -83.38
N ILE A 1129 -13.97 58.42 -84.21
CA ILE A 1129 -12.51 58.24 -84.18
C ILE A 1129 -11.82 59.59 -84.01
N GLY A 1130 -10.98 59.72 -83.00
CA GLY A 1130 -10.25 60.93 -82.63
C GLY A 1130 -8.84 60.63 -82.09
N GLY A 1131 -8.19 61.65 -81.54
CA GLY A 1131 -6.82 61.55 -81.00
C GLY A 1131 -6.74 61.13 -79.54
N ALA A 1132 -7.81 61.34 -78.78
CA ALA A 1132 -7.94 61.00 -77.37
C ALA A 1132 -9.43 60.77 -77.04
N LEU A 1133 -9.73 60.34 -75.81
CA LEU A 1133 -11.08 60.39 -75.27
C LEU A 1133 -11.21 61.53 -74.25
N ASP A 1134 -12.40 62.11 -74.13
CA ASP A 1134 -12.72 63.03 -73.04
C ASP A 1134 -13.15 62.29 -71.75
N ALA A 1135 -13.58 63.05 -70.74
CA ALA A 1135 -14.04 62.50 -69.47
C ALA A 1135 -15.33 61.66 -69.59
N ASP A 1136 -16.14 61.91 -70.62
CA ASP A 1136 -17.37 61.14 -70.92
C ASP A 1136 -17.09 59.93 -71.81
N ARG A 1137 -15.81 59.68 -72.15
CA ARG A 1137 -15.31 58.61 -73.02
C ARG A 1137 -15.66 58.77 -74.49
N HIS A 1138 -15.98 59.98 -74.92
CA HIS A 1138 -16.19 60.29 -76.34
C HIS A 1138 -14.87 60.64 -77.04
N ALA A 1139 -14.75 60.26 -78.31
CA ALA A 1139 -13.57 60.58 -79.10
C ALA A 1139 -13.46 62.10 -79.35
N THR A 1140 -12.28 62.67 -79.07
CA THR A 1140 -11.98 64.09 -79.27
C THR A 1140 -10.62 64.30 -79.92
N GLY A 1141 -10.37 65.54 -80.37
CA GLY A 1141 -9.13 65.89 -81.07
C GLY A 1141 -9.01 65.22 -82.44
N LYS A 1142 -7.79 65.09 -82.96
CA LYS A 1142 -7.50 64.43 -84.24
C LYS A 1142 -6.54 63.27 -84.03
N ALA A 1143 -6.89 62.09 -84.53
CA ALA A 1143 -5.93 61.01 -84.71
C ALA A 1143 -4.80 61.50 -85.64
N GLY A 1144 -3.55 61.11 -85.40
CA GLY A 1144 -2.45 61.49 -86.29
C GLY A 1144 -2.59 60.83 -87.65
N VAL A 1145 -2.60 59.49 -87.67
CA VAL A 1145 -2.79 58.68 -88.88
C VAL A 1145 -3.80 57.56 -88.62
N LEU A 1146 -4.80 57.45 -89.49
CA LEU A 1146 -5.70 56.30 -89.58
C LEU A 1146 -5.43 55.59 -90.91
N THR A 1147 -4.98 54.34 -90.88
CA THR A 1147 -4.76 53.48 -92.05
C THR A 1147 -5.76 52.34 -92.03
N ASN A 1148 -6.57 52.23 -93.08
CA ASN A 1148 -7.37 51.06 -93.38
C ASN A 1148 -6.77 50.37 -94.61
N HIS A 1149 -6.24 49.16 -94.47
CA HIS A 1149 -5.50 48.45 -95.51
C HIS A 1149 -6.08 47.05 -95.77
N ALA A 1150 -6.82 46.87 -96.86
CA ALA A 1150 -7.49 45.59 -97.16
C ALA A 1150 -8.37 45.08 -95.99
N ALA A 1151 -9.08 45.99 -95.33
CA ALA A 1151 -9.84 45.73 -94.11
C ALA A 1151 -11.11 46.60 -94.08
N THR A 1152 -11.97 46.38 -93.08
CA THR A 1152 -13.29 47.04 -92.99
C THR A 1152 -13.40 47.91 -91.75
N ILE A 1153 -13.80 49.17 -91.94
CA ILE A 1153 -14.30 50.07 -90.89
C ILE A 1153 -15.73 50.42 -91.28
N GLU A 1154 -16.71 50.06 -90.44
CA GLU A 1154 -18.14 50.17 -90.75
C GLU A 1154 -18.94 50.68 -89.56
N ALA A 1155 -19.79 51.69 -89.78
CA ALA A 1155 -20.82 52.10 -88.84
C ALA A 1155 -22.18 52.01 -89.52
N LEU A 1156 -23.17 51.39 -88.88
CA LEU A 1156 -24.55 51.36 -89.37
C LEU A 1156 -25.33 52.63 -89.00
N GLY A 1157 -24.89 53.35 -87.96
CA GLY A 1157 -25.33 54.69 -87.59
C GLY A 1157 -24.42 55.79 -88.14
N ASN A 1158 -24.13 56.82 -87.32
CA ASN A 1158 -23.25 57.91 -87.72
C ASN A 1158 -21.77 57.54 -87.58
N LEU A 1159 -20.96 57.86 -88.58
CA LEU A 1159 -19.50 57.71 -88.54
C LEU A 1159 -18.83 59.08 -88.52
N ASP A 1160 -18.12 59.41 -87.45
CA ASP A 1160 -17.23 60.56 -87.35
C ASP A 1160 -15.76 60.10 -87.32
N ILE A 1161 -14.97 60.57 -88.28
CA ILE A 1161 -13.53 60.29 -88.34
C ILE A 1161 -12.78 61.62 -88.37
N SER A 1162 -12.17 61.94 -87.23
CA SER A 1162 -11.28 63.08 -87.06
C SER A 1162 -9.83 62.61 -87.09
N ALA A 1163 -9.20 62.64 -88.27
CA ALA A 1163 -7.81 62.24 -88.49
C ALA A 1163 -7.00 63.31 -89.24
N GLY A 1164 -5.73 63.47 -88.89
CA GLY A 1164 -4.76 64.30 -89.61
C GLY A 1164 -4.39 63.71 -90.96
N THR A 1165 -4.31 62.39 -91.06
CA THR A 1165 -4.15 61.65 -92.32
C THR A 1165 -5.00 60.37 -92.28
N LEU A 1166 -5.93 60.24 -93.23
CA LEU A 1166 -6.68 59.00 -93.48
C LEU A 1166 -6.13 58.31 -94.73
N LYS A 1167 -5.60 57.09 -94.57
CA LYS A 1167 -5.12 56.22 -95.65
C LYS A 1167 -6.06 55.03 -95.80
N ASN A 1168 -6.99 55.11 -96.74
CA ASN A 1168 -7.76 53.93 -97.16
C ASN A 1168 -7.09 53.30 -98.38
N THR A 1169 -6.50 52.12 -98.21
CA THR A 1169 -5.66 51.47 -99.21
C THR A 1169 -6.15 50.05 -99.47
N ASN A 1170 -6.17 49.65 -100.74
CA ASN A 1170 -6.56 48.30 -101.11
C ASN A 1170 -5.30 47.43 -101.26
N GLY A 1171 -5.20 46.37 -100.46
CA GLY A 1171 -4.09 45.40 -100.47
C GLY A 1171 -4.57 44.04 -100.96
N GLY A 1172 -3.68 43.25 -101.56
CA GLY A 1172 -3.99 41.87 -102.00
C GLY A 1172 -4.65 41.74 -103.38
N VAL A 1173 -4.73 42.81 -104.18
CA VAL A 1173 -5.28 42.69 -105.54
C VAL A 1173 -4.32 41.90 -106.43
N THR A 1174 -4.67 40.66 -106.75
CA THR A 1174 -3.98 39.84 -107.75
C THR A 1174 -4.52 40.19 -109.12
N TRP A 1175 -3.68 40.84 -109.94
CA TRP A 1175 -3.98 41.14 -111.33
C TRP A 1175 -3.23 40.15 -112.22
N MET A 1176 -3.94 39.46 -113.11
CA MET A 1176 -3.33 38.69 -114.19
C MET A 1176 -3.39 39.52 -115.48
N MET A 1177 -2.24 39.78 -116.10
CA MET A 1177 -2.24 40.32 -117.46
C MET A 1177 -2.79 39.27 -118.42
N VAL A 1178 -3.94 39.59 -119.03
CA VAL A 1178 -4.48 38.87 -120.19
C VAL A 1178 -4.08 39.66 -121.44
N PRO A 1179 -3.31 39.11 -122.40
CA PRO A 1179 -3.03 39.80 -123.66
C PRO A 1179 -4.31 39.92 -124.49
N GLY A 1180 -4.66 41.13 -124.92
CA GLY A 1180 -5.76 41.41 -125.84
C GLY A 1180 -5.35 42.51 -126.83
N ASP A 1181 -5.74 42.35 -128.08
CA ASP A 1181 -5.30 43.15 -129.22
C ASP A 1181 -5.82 44.60 -129.20
N SER A 1182 -4.93 45.56 -129.45
CA SER A 1182 -5.27 46.99 -129.59
C SER A 1182 -5.68 47.31 -131.04
N THR A 1183 -6.84 47.95 -131.22
CA THR A 1183 -7.30 48.49 -132.52
C THR A 1183 -7.36 50.02 -132.52
N HIS A 1184 -6.81 50.67 -133.55
CA HIS A 1184 -6.83 52.12 -133.76
C HIS A 1184 -8.15 52.58 -134.39
N VAL A 1185 -8.85 53.56 -133.79
CA VAL A 1185 -10.14 54.09 -134.25
C VAL A 1185 -10.04 55.60 -134.50
N VAL A 1186 -10.54 56.08 -135.64
CA VAL A 1186 -10.62 57.50 -136.01
C VAL A 1186 -12.07 57.97 -135.92
N GLU A 1187 -12.32 59.05 -135.18
CA GLU A 1187 -13.64 59.67 -135.02
C GLU A 1187 -13.59 61.17 -135.26
N TYR A 1188 -14.67 61.73 -135.84
CA TYR A 1188 -14.83 63.14 -136.14
C TYR A 1188 -15.92 63.78 -135.27
N ALA A 1189 -15.71 65.05 -134.91
CA ALA A 1189 -16.71 65.88 -134.25
C ALA A 1189 -16.69 67.27 -134.87
N VAL A 1190 -17.86 67.91 -134.98
CA VAL A 1190 -17.94 69.33 -135.32
C VAL A 1190 -17.41 70.14 -134.15
N SER A 1191 -16.63 71.20 -134.43
CA SER A 1191 -16.07 72.07 -133.40
C SER A 1191 -17.16 72.56 -132.43
N GLY A 1192 -17.04 72.19 -131.15
CA GLY A 1192 -18.01 72.50 -130.09
C GLY A 1192 -19.05 71.40 -129.76
N SER A 1193 -19.07 70.26 -130.46
CA SER A 1193 -20.00 69.15 -130.20
C SER A 1193 -19.37 68.01 -129.38
N ALA A 1194 -20.14 67.40 -128.47
CA ALA A 1194 -19.76 66.19 -127.73
C ALA A 1194 -20.01 64.88 -128.51
N GLN A 1195 -20.78 64.94 -129.62
CA GLN A 1195 -21.11 63.77 -130.43
C GLN A 1195 -19.96 63.42 -131.38
N ARG A 1196 -19.48 62.17 -131.27
CA ARG A 1196 -18.39 61.60 -132.07
C ARG A 1196 -18.98 60.70 -133.15
N TRP A 1197 -18.53 60.85 -134.38
CA TRP A 1197 -18.92 60.01 -135.51
C TRP A 1197 -17.73 59.18 -135.94
N LYS A 1198 -17.93 57.87 -136.15
CA LYS A 1198 -16.86 57.02 -136.69
C LYS A 1198 -16.55 57.45 -138.12
N ALA A 1199 -15.28 57.32 -138.52
CA ALA A 1199 -14.84 57.68 -139.87
C ALA A 1199 -15.58 56.92 -141.00
N SER A 1200 -16.19 55.76 -140.71
CA SER A 1200 -17.06 55.02 -141.63
C SER A 1200 -18.43 55.68 -141.86
N ASP A 1201 -18.87 56.50 -140.91
CA ASP A 1201 -20.24 57.03 -140.86
C ASP A 1201 -20.31 58.46 -141.40
N VAL A 1202 -19.17 59.07 -141.71
CA VAL A 1202 -19.06 60.43 -142.24
C VAL A 1202 -18.22 60.44 -143.52
N LEU A 1203 -18.41 61.45 -144.34
CA LEU A 1203 -17.63 61.66 -145.55
C LEU A 1203 -17.28 63.13 -145.73
N PHE A 1204 -16.17 63.42 -146.38
CA PHE A 1204 -15.89 64.79 -146.81
C PHE A 1204 -16.50 64.98 -148.20
N ALA A 1205 -17.36 65.98 -148.39
CA ALA A 1205 -17.82 66.33 -149.73
C ALA A 1205 -17.69 67.82 -150.03
N GLU A 1206 -17.43 68.11 -151.29
CA GLU A 1206 -17.55 69.44 -151.86
C GLU A 1206 -18.72 69.48 -152.85
N LEU A 1207 -19.40 70.62 -152.90
CA LEU A 1207 -20.48 70.87 -153.87
C LEU A 1207 -19.87 71.44 -155.16
N VAL A 1208 -19.95 70.71 -156.27
CA VAL A 1208 -19.42 71.14 -157.57
C VAL A 1208 -20.57 71.51 -158.49
N SER A 1209 -20.61 72.76 -158.98
CA SER A 1209 -21.65 73.28 -159.88
C SER A 1209 -21.16 73.32 -161.33
N LEU A 1210 -21.90 72.64 -162.22
CA LEU A 1210 -21.63 72.59 -163.66
C LEU A 1210 -22.90 72.98 -164.41
N GLY A 1211 -22.93 74.21 -164.95
CA GLY A 1211 -23.96 74.63 -165.93
C GLY A 1211 -25.41 74.50 -165.44
N GLY A 1212 -25.71 75.02 -164.25
CA GLY A 1212 -27.09 75.08 -163.73
C GLY A 1212 -27.57 73.85 -162.94
N TRP A 1213 -26.72 72.83 -162.77
CA TRP A 1213 -26.97 71.68 -161.87
C TRP A 1213 -25.80 71.50 -160.90
N SER A 1214 -26.10 71.25 -159.62
CA SER A 1214 -25.10 71.01 -158.57
C SER A 1214 -25.06 69.52 -158.21
N ARG A 1215 -23.87 68.93 -158.11
CA ARG A 1215 -23.66 67.58 -157.56
C ARG A 1215 -22.63 67.58 -156.43
N PHE A 1216 -22.81 66.69 -155.46
CA PHE A 1216 -21.80 66.46 -154.44
C PHE A 1216 -20.75 65.45 -154.93
N SER A 1217 -19.47 65.79 -154.75
CA SER A 1217 -18.35 64.85 -154.91
C SER A 1217 -17.84 64.50 -153.51
N GLY A 1218 -18.08 63.27 -153.08
CA GLY A 1218 -17.71 62.78 -151.74
C GLY A 1218 -16.47 61.89 -151.77
N ILE A 1219 -15.62 62.01 -150.74
CA ILE A 1219 -14.47 61.15 -150.46
C ILE A 1219 -14.63 60.60 -149.04
N ALA A 1220 -14.26 59.33 -148.84
CA ALA A 1220 -14.37 58.66 -147.55
C ALA A 1220 -13.56 59.37 -146.46
N ALA A 1221 -14.13 59.54 -145.27
CA ALA A 1221 -13.45 60.18 -144.14
C ALA A 1221 -12.53 59.22 -143.37
N SER A 1222 -12.27 58.01 -143.87
CA SER A 1222 -11.37 57.03 -143.23
C SER A 1222 -9.92 57.52 -143.12
N ASP A 1223 -9.51 58.49 -143.94
CA ASP A 1223 -8.24 59.19 -143.84
C ASP A 1223 -8.49 60.70 -143.63
N PRO A 1224 -8.16 61.28 -142.46
CA PRO A 1224 -8.41 62.69 -142.13
C PRO A 1224 -7.64 63.68 -143.01
N TYR A 1225 -6.68 63.22 -143.82
CA TYR A 1225 -5.90 64.07 -144.72
C TYR A 1225 -6.34 63.98 -146.18
N ALA A 1226 -7.33 63.14 -146.52
CA ALA A 1226 -7.73 62.84 -147.90
C ALA A 1226 -8.22 64.07 -148.70
N THR A 1227 -8.72 65.12 -148.06
CA THR A 1227 -9.17 66.36 -148.71
C THR A 1227 -8.04 67.35 -149.01
N GLY A 1228 -6.85 67.12 -148.46
CA GLY A 1228 -5.79 68.12 -148.40
C GLY A 1228 -6.27 69.45 -147.78
N SER A 1229 -5.66 70.56 -148.18
CA SER A 1229 -5.99 71.92 -147.72
C SER A 1229 -7.10 72.61 -148.54
N ASN A 1230 -7.93 71.86 -149.28
CA ASN A 1230 -9.04 72.41 -150.06
C ASN A 1230 -10.21 72.81 -149.12
N PRO A 1231 -10.51 74.11 -148.93
CA PRO A 1231 -11.50 74.57 -147.96
C PRO A 1231 -12.96 74.31 -148.37
N ASN A 1232 -13.19 73.85 -149.60
CA ASN A 1232 -14.52 73.59 -150.14
C ASN A 1232 -15.10 72.23 -149.73
N TYR A 1233 -14.27 71.30 -149.24
CA TYR A 1233 -14.75 70.08 -148.62
C TYR A 1233 -15.32 70.37 -147.23
N LYS A 1234 -16.56 69.93 -146.99
CA LYS A 1234 -17.22 69.96 -145.68
C LYS A 1234 -17.42 68.54 -145.19
N LEU A 1235 -17.33 68.33 -143.87
CA LEU A 1235 -17.69 67.07 -143.25
C LEU A 1235 -19.22 66.92 -143.30
N LEU A 1236 -19.69 65.93 -144.05
CA LEU A 1236 -21.10 65.55 -144.08
C LEU A 1236 -21.35 64.56 -142.95
N LEU A 1237 -22.27 64.96 -142.06
CA LEU A 1237 -22.77 64.11 -140.99
C LEU A 1237 -24.03 63.38 -141.47
N PRO A 1238 -24.27 62.13 -141.03
CA PRO A 1238 -25.56 61.48 -141.20
C PRO A 1238 -26.68 62.37 -140.69
N SER A 1239 -27.75 62.46 -141.47
CA SER A 1239 -29.01 63.04 -140.99
C SER A 1239 -29.53 62.21 -139.81
N PRO A 1240 -30.20 62.82 -138.81
CA PRO A 1240 -30.93 62.05 -137.80
C PRO A 1240 -32.10 61.22 -138.38
N ASP A 1241 -32.49 61.49 -139.64
CA ASP A 1241 -33.54 60.80 -140.41
C ASP A 1241 -32.98 59.78 -141.40
#